data_AF-A0AAN4PK80-F1
#
_entry.id   AF-A0AAN4PK80-F1
#
_cell.length_a   1.000
_cell.length_b   1.000
_cell.length_c   1.000
_cell.angle_alpha   90.00
_cell.angle_beta   90.00
_cell.angle_gamma   90.00
#
_symmetry.space_group_name_H-M   'P 1'
#
loop_
_entity.id
_entity.type
_entity.pdbx_description
1 polymer ?
#
loop_
_entity_poly.entity_id
_entity_poly.type
_entity_poly.pdbx_seq_one_letter_code
_entity_poly.pdbx_strand_id
1 'polypeptide(L)'
;MTLWNSKVIKIIAGFLCSILLLNALVSNGVDYTATRHMIRGGHSRRADDYLYEAIRNETLGFEHVYAIGLRERTDKRDFLALAASIVGFQVDWLEGVKPDELHPKSLPQGMNMTIIKPTVAACWRAHMNALRTVVEKRHATALIMEDDADWDVSLKQQLREFARGLRTLSPIKTASKQAPYGTDWDLLWVGGCSTAAGVNETQFYAIPNDPTVPGMNRRSFWVDRRGPLDRWKHRFPQLPEESTRYVYRADTGCCLYGYAVTYNGARKILASLSVDHLESPVDNALGDMCGGRKRPLIQCYAPHPNLIATHRRAGSSFKDSDIETYGQDNWHPDEAWDLVYSTKLNLHRLLAGNETAMSQWPDDHKPWSPAELKAPGEAVQTVSLSLSDYDADLSSSCYTESPDLEDREKYAGILADTKKQDKAAPGLRFMVWTAINVASTVAIVFTNKYVLSDISFRNCQVAFAAYHFFITGATLWIISRPQCAVFAPKHVSVVQIIPLAAAMCIQVILQNLSLAYSSVMFHQLARLLLTPVVALLNYMLYSTKIPRRAISPLILLCSGVGIVSYYDSLAMDNASTASTPSWGTLFALAGVCASSVYMVWIGQYHKKFKLNSMQLLLNQAPVSTVLLLLTVPFTSTPPLGAVPVSMWILILLSGIFASLVNLSQFFIIDLAGPISGTVVGQLKTCIIVGLGWAFSTHPIYFQSIVGIILALVGMSISALKWGVYIGCEGTVRQCPELGAPIDGRPKTDPKDEDEDGDEDISETPLVNVAAERGYDGVLELLLDYGASANENRQFARAPLSLAIQNGHDAAMRVLLAREDTKMLLLTGRANVHARNAEGRTPIMCATGEENPDPQPVSLLLAHGANANDKDEDG
;
A
#
# COMPACT_ATOMS: atom_id res chain seq x y z
N MET A 1 8.81 56.85 4.72
CA MET A 1 8.42 55.75 3.80
C MET A 1 9.53 54.73 3.54
N THR A 2 10.77 55.13 3.24
CA THR A 2 11.82 54.22 2.71
C THR A 2 12.35 53.13 3.68
N LEU A 3 12.49 53.40 4.98
CA LEU A 3 13.10 52.45 5.93
C LEU A 3 12.31 51.14 6.16
N TRP A 4 11.01 51.10 5.89
CA TRP A 4 10.16 49.96 6.25
C TRP A 4 10.22 48.79 5.25
N ASN A 5 10.27 49.08 3.95
CA ASN A 5 10.50 48.05 2.92
C ASN A 5 11.80 47.27 3.21
N SER A 6 12.83 47.96 3.72
CA SER A 6 14.10 47.34 4.13
C SER A 6 13.90 46.24 5.18
N LYS A 7 12.98 46.39 6.15
CA LYS A 7 12.74 45.35 7.17
C LYS A 7 12.12 44.10 6.57
N VAL A 8 11.02 44.21 5.81
CA VAL A 8 10.37 43.03 5.21
C VAL A 8 11.32 42.31 4.23
N ILE A 9 12.06 43.07 3.43
CA ILE A 9 13.07 42.52 2.51
C ILE A 9 14.20 41.81 3.30
N LYS A 10 14.67 42.38 4.43
CA LYS A 10 15.68 41.73 5.29
C LYS A 10 15.18 40.44 5.94
N ILE A 11 13.91 40.36 6.33
CA ILE A 11 13.31 39.14 6.90
C ILE A 11 13.24 38.05 5.82
N ILE A 12 12.74 38.37 4.63
CA ILE A 12 12.63 37.43 3.51
C ILE A 12 14.04 36.99 3.03
N ALA A 13 14.97 37.93 2.86
CA ALA A 13 16.35 37.64 2.47
C ALA A 13 17.07 36.80 3.54
N GLY A 14 16.96 37.16 4.82
CA GLY A 14 17.54 36.39 5.93
C GLY A 14 17.00 34.97 6.00
N PHE A 15 15.69 34.78 5.75
CA PHE A 15 15.09 33.44 5.70
C PHE A 15 15.54 32.63 4.47
N LEU A 16 15.59 33.23 3.28
CA LEU A 16 16.12 32.58 2.08
C LEU A 16 17.61 32.22 2.24
N CYS A 17 18.41 33.12 2.81
CA CYS A 17 19.79 32.85 3.18
C CYS A 17 19.89 31.73 4.23
N SER A 18 18.99 31.63 5.21
CA SER A 18 18.99 30.54 6.19
C SER A 18 18.72 29.17 5.55
N ILE A 19 17.81 29.10 4.57
CA ILE A 19 17.56 27.87 3.80
C ILE A 19 18.77 27.51 2.94
N LEU A 20 19.35 28.49 2.22
CA LEU A 20 20.53 28.26 1.38
C LEU A 20 21.76 27.85 2.20
N LEU A 21 21.98 28.49 3.35
CA LEU A 21 23.05 28.15 4.29
C LEU A 21 22.86 26.73 4.87
N LEU A 22 21.66 26.40 5.35
CA LEU A 22 21.38 25.09 5.93
C LEU A 22 21.49 23.99 4.86
N ASN A 23 21.01 24.24 3.64
CA ASN A 23 21.22 23.32 2.52
C ASN A 23 22.71 23.16 2.19
N ALA A 24 23.48 24.25 2.06
CA ALA A 24 24.91 24.16 1.75
C ALA A 24 25.72 23.41 2.84
N LEU A 25 25.45 23.70 4.13
CA LEU A 25 26.10 23.04 5.25
C LEU A 25 25.82 21.53 5.31
N VAL A 26 24.62 21.09 4.91
CA VAL A 26 24.23 19.67 4.92
C VAL A 26 24.54 18.97 3.58
N SER A 27 24.64 19.70 2.47
CA SER A 27 24.86 19.14 1.12
C SER A 27 26.32 18.96 0.72
N ASN A 28 27.28 19.30 1.59
CA ASN A 28 28.71 18.96 1.41
C ASN A 28 29.00 17.43 1.40
N GLY A 29 27.97 16.58 1.40
CA GLY A 29 28.06 15.13 1.19
C GLY A 29 26.98 14.53 0.28
N VAL A 30 26.21 15.33 -0.48
CA VAL A 30 25.16 14.83 -1.40
C VAL A 30 25.10 15.67 -2.68
N ASP A 31 25.03 14.99 -3.83
CA ASP A 31 25.10 15.61 -5.16
C ASP A 31 23.79 16.31 -5.59
N TYR A 32 23.92 17.50 -6.21
CA TYR A 32 22.82 18.41 -6.56
C TYR A 32 22.10 18.06 -7.87
N THR A 33 22.60 17.10 -8.65
CA THR A 33 22.04 16.68 -9.95
C THR A 33 20.57 16.24 -9.87
N ALA A 34 20.17 15.56 -8.79
CA ALA A 34 18.82 15.00 -8.60
C ALA A 34 17.68 16.03 -8.70
N THR A 35 17.88 17.25 -8.18
CA THR A 35 16.82 18.26 -8.09
C THR A 35 16.37 18.77 -9.47
N ARG A 36 17.30 18.86 -10.42
CA ARG A 36 17.02 19.38 -11.78
C ARG A 36 16.25 18.37 -12.64
N HIS A 37 16.36 17.08 -12.35
CA HIS A 37 15.64 16.01 -13.05
C HIS A 37 14.19 15.82 -12.56
N MET A 38 13.87 16.13 -11.29
CA MET A 38 12.51 15.95 -10.75
C MET A 38 11.43 16.69 -11.55
N ILE A 39 11.71 17.91 -12.04
CA ILE A 39 10.71 18.74 -12.73
C ILE A 39 10.41 18.23 -14.16
N ARG A 40 11.38 17.62 -14.85
CA ARG A 40 11.16 17.00 -16.19
C ARG A 40 10.71 15.54 -16.10
N GLY A 41 11.14 14.78 -15.09
CA GLY A 41 10.81 13.35 -14.95
C GLY A 41 9.35 13.07 -14.57
N GLY A 42 8.66 14.03 -13.95
CA GLY A 42 7.33 13.84 -13.35
C GLY A 42 6.18 13.52 -14.32
N HIS A 43 6.36 13.73 -15.63
CA HIS A 43 5.35 13.36 -16.64
C HIS A 43 5.60 12.00 -17.30
N SER A 44 6.85 11.52 -17.40
CA SER A 44 7.15 10.22 -18.03
C SER A 44 6.98 9.07 -17.05
N ARG A 45 7.75 9.07 -15.94
CA ARG A 45 7.75 7.96 -14.96
C ARG A 45 6.34 7.64 -14.41
N ARG A 46 5.48 8.65 -14.32
CA ARG A 46 4.11 8.53 -13.83
C ARG A 46 3.16 7.80 -14.80
N ALA A 47 3.55 7.61 -16.06
CA ALA A 47 2.84 6.74 -17.00
C ALA A 47 3.37 5.29 -16.91
N ASP A 48 4.70 5.14 -16.81
CA ASP A 48 5.38 3.84 -16.74
C ASP A 48 4.98 3.03 -15.50
N ASP A 49 4.87 3.67 -14.33
CA ASP A 49 4.49 2.97 -13.09
C ASP A 49 3.05 2.42 -13.09
N TYR A 50 2.13 2.94 -13.93
CA TYR A 50 0.81 2.33 -14.13
C TYR A 50 0.84 1.12 -15.06
N LEU A 51 1.81 1.01 -15.97
CA LEU A 51 1.97 -0.17 -16.84
C LEU A 51 2.37 -1.39 -16.02
N TYR A 52 3.35 -1.23 -15.13
CA TYR A 52 3.83 -2.33 -14.28
C TYR A 52 2.88 -2.67 -13.12
N GLU A 53 1.94 -1.79 -12.78
CA GLU A 53 0.92 -2.10 -11.77
C GLU A 53 0.00 -3.26 -12.21
N ALA A 54 -0.12 -3.52 -13.52
CA ALA A 54 -0.81 -4.68 -14.07
C ALA A 54 -0.23 -6.03 -13.59
N ILE A 55 1.06 -6.10 -13.25
CA ILE A 55 1.74 -7.31 -12.74
C ILE A 55 1.22 -7.70 -11.35
N ARG A 56 0.59 -6.77 -10.62
CA ARG A 56 0.06 -7.04 -9.27
C ARG A 56 -1.27 -7.81 -9.28
N ASN A 57 -1.88 -7.98 -10.45
CA ASN A 57 -3.14 -8.70 -10.62
C ASN A 57 -3.01 -10.22 -10.37
N GLU A 58 -4.10 -10.95 -10.60
CA GLU A 58 -4.20 -12.39 -10.39
C GLU A 58 -3.55 -13.23 -11.51
N THR A 59 -3.07 -12.62 -12.60
CA THR A 59 -2.42 -13.31 -13.74
C THR A 59 -0.95 -12.91 -13.90
N LEU A 60 -0.36 -12.27 -12.89
CA LEU A 60 1.02 -11.76 -12.89
C LEU A 60 1.35 -10.85 -14.10
N GLY A 61 0.34 -10.18 -14.66
CA GLY A 61 0.48 -9.33 -15.86
C GLY A 61 0.55 -10.07 -17.21
N PHE A 62 0.34 -11.39 -17.22
CA PHE A 62 0.06 -12.18 -18.44
C PHE A 62 -1.45 -12.22 -18.73
N GLU A 63 -1.88 -12.81 -19.85
CA GLU A 63 -3.33 -13.01 -20.09
C GLU A 63 -3.88 -14.18 -19.28
N HIS A 64 -3.14 -15.30 -19.24
CA HIS A 64 -3.44 -16.48 -18.42
C HIS A 64 -2.16 -17.04 -17.79
N VAL A 65 -2.32 -17.81 -16.71
CA VAL A 65 -1.27 -18.53 -15.99
C VAL A 65 -1.72 -19.99 -15.87
N TYR A 66 -0.89 -20.92 -16.34
CA TYR A 66 -1.15 -22.35 -16.34
C TYR A 66 -0.11 -23.11 -15.49
N ALA A 67 -0.51 -24.21 -14.87
CA ALA A 67 0.41 -25.21 -14.33
C ALA A 67 0.13 -26.59 -14.94
N ILE A 68 1.20 -27.32 -15.27
CA ILE A 68 1.18 -28.68 -15.77
C ILE A 68 1.51 -29.61 -14.60
N GLY A 69 0.63 -30.57 -14.33
CA GLY A 69 0.90 -31.60 -13.32
C GLY A 69 0.06 -32.85 -13.53
N LEU A 70 0.58 -34.01 -13.13
CA LEU A 70 -0.18 -35.26 -13.20
C LEU A 70 -1.47 -35.15 -12.35
N ARG A 71 -2.52 -35.87 -12.77
CA ARG A 71 -3.83 -35.81 -12.12
C ARG A 71 -3.78 -36.36 -10.69
N GLU A 72 -2.92 -37.34 -10.45
CA GLU A 72 -2.76 -38.04 -9.17
C GLU A 72 -1.80 -37.34 -8.19
N ARG A 73 -0.97 -36.39 -8.67
CA ARG A 73 -0.07 -35.59 -7.82
C ARG A 73 -0.80 -34.44 -7.13
N THR A 74 -1.89 -34.78 -6.43
CA THR A 74 -2.66 -33.84 -5.60
C THR A 74 -1.77 -33.18 -4.54
N ASP A 75 -0.81 -33.92 -4.00
CA ASP A 75 0.22 -33.44 -3.06
C ASP A 75 1.00 -32.23 -3.59
N LYS A 76 1.33 -32.19 -4.89
CA LYS A 76 1.95 -31.04 -5.54
C LYS A 76 0.92 -29.95 -5.87
N ARG A 77 -0.25 -30.33 -6.38
CA ARG A 77 -1.32 -29.40 -6.79
C ARG A 77 -1.81 -28.52 -5.64
N ASP A 78 -2.09 -29.12 -4.48
CA ASP A 78 -2.53 -28.42 -3.27
C ASP A 78 -1.47 -27.42 -2.79
N PHE A 79 -0.20 -27.83 -2.83
CA PHE A 79 0.92 -27.04 -2.35
C PHE A 79 1.28 -25.87 -3.26
N LEU A 80 1.17 -26.04 -4.59
CA LEU A 80 1.29 -24.95 -5.57
C LEU A 80 0.12 -23.97 -5.46
N ALA A 81 -1.12 -24.45 -5.30
CA ALA A 81 -2.30 -23.60 -5.11
C ALA A 81 -2.20 -22.75 -3.82
N LEU A 82 -1.73 -23.35 -2.72
CA LEU A 82 -1.46 -22.62 -1.47
C LEU A 82 -0.33 -21.59 -1.62
N ALA A 83 0.77 -21.90 -2.31
CA ALA A 83 1.83 -20.93 -2.58
C ALA A 83 1.35 -19.77 -3.49
N ALA A 84 0.48 -20.05 -4.46
CA ALA A 84 -0.08 -19.04 -5.36
C ALA A 84 -1.04 -18.08 -4.62
N SER A 85 -1.80 -18.59 -3.64
CA SER A 85 -2.69 -17.75 -2.82
C SER A 85 -1.92 -16.75 -1.94
N ILE A 86 -0.75 -17.11 -1.41
CA ILE A 86 0.13 -16.22 -0.64
C ILE A 86 0.60 -15.00 -1.46
N VAL A 87 0.97 -15.20 -2.73
CA VAL A 87 1.37 -14.11 -3.64
C VAL A 87 0.14 -13.44 -4.30
N GLY A 88 -1.04 -14.07 -4.18
CA GLY A 88 -2.31 -13.58 -4.68
C GLY A 88 -2.44 -13.68 -6.20
N PHE A 89 -2.15 -14.84 -6.78
CA PHE A 89 -2.41 -15.11 -8.20
C PHE A 89 -3.10 -16.47 -8.40
N GLN A 90 -3.81 -16.61 -9.51
CA GLN A 90 -4.59 -17.81 -9.86
C GLN A 90 -3.87 -18.62 -10.95
N VAL A 91 -4.16 -19.93 -11.00
CA VAL A 91 -3.46 -20.88 -11.88
C VAL A 91 -4.47 -21.87 -12.48
N ASP A 92 -4.58 -21.89 -13.80
CA ASP A 92 -5.36 -22.88 -14.55
C ASP A 92 -4.60 -24.20 -14.64
N TRP A 93 -5.17 -25.31 -14.15
CA TRP A 93 -4.52 -26.62 -14.23
C TRP A 93 -4.67 -27.29 -15.60
N LEU A 94 -3.55 -27.84 -16.09
CA LEU A 94 -3.48 -28.70 -17.26
C LEU A 94 -3.01 -30.09 -16.84
N GLU A 95 -3.67 -31.13 -17.33
CA GLU A 95 -3.31 -32.50 -17.01
C GLU A 95 -1.99 -32.89 -17.71
N GLY A 96 -1.01 -33.29 -16.90
CA GLY A 96 0.19 -33.99 -17.36
C GLY A 96 -0.19 -35.36 -17.95
N VAL A 97 0.64 -35.85 -18.87
CA VAL A 97 0.41 -37.09 -19.61
C VAL A 97 1.32 -38.19 -19.07
N LYS A 98 0.83 -39.43 -18.97
CA LYS A 98 1.62 -40.61 -18.58
C LYS A 98 2.21 -41.34 -19.78
N PRO A 99 3.28 -42.14 -19.59
CA PRO A 99 3.84 -43.01 -20.64
C PRO A 99 2.79 -43.92 -21.30
N ASP A 100 1.89 -44.51 -20.50
CA ASP A 100 0.93 -45.52 -20.96
C ASP A 100 -0.23 -44.93 -21.78
N GLU A 101 -0.47 -43.61 -21.64
CA GLU A 101 -1.48 -42.85 -22.39
C GLU A 101 -0.96 -42.44 -23.79
N LEU A 102 0.36 -42.49 -24.00
CA LEU A 102 1.03 -41.96 -25.18
C LEU A 102 1.03 -42.96 -26.35
N HIS A 103 -0.10 -43.03 -27.07
CA HIS A 103 -0.26 -43.94 -28.20
C HIS A 103 0.86 -43.75 -29.27
N PRO A 104 1.59 -44.81 -29.70
CA PRO A 104 2.81 -44.68 -30.52
C PRO A 104 2.67 -43.92 -31.85
N LYS A 105 1.47 -43.91 -32.47
CA LYS A 105 1.21 -43.12 -33.70
C LYS A 105 1.08 -41.60 -33.46
N SER A 106 1.13 -41.14 -32.21
CA SER A 106 1.07 -39.72 -31.84
C SER A 106 2.44 -39.07 -31.62
N LEU A 107 3.51 -39.88 -31.69
CA LEU A 107 4.90 -39.40 -31.58
C LEU A 107 5.29 -38.63 -32.85
N PRO A 108 6.08 -37.55 -32.73
CA PRO A 108 6.52 -36.77 -33.89
C PRO A 108 7.57 -37.54 -34.68
N GLN A 109 7.71 -37.21 -35.97
CA GLN A 109 8.67 -37.88 -36.83
C GLN A 109 10.11 -37.71 -36.29
N GLY A 110 10.94 -38.74 -36.43
CA GLY A 110 12.32 -38.73 -35.92
C GLY A 110 12.48 -38.99 -34.41
N MET A 111 11.40 -39.06 -33.61
CA MET A 111 11.52 -39.39 -32.18
C MET A 111 12.05 -40.81 -31.97
N ASN A 112 13.30 -40.90 -31.50
CA ASN A 112 13.95 -42.18 -31.21
C ASN A 112 13.74 -42.60 -29.74
N MET A 113 12.81 -43.53 -29.51
CA MET A 113 12.48 -44.10 -28.20
C MET A 113 13.62 -44.92 -27.55
N THR A 114 14.73 -45.17 -28.24
CA THR A 114 15.96 -45.72 -27.61
C THR A 114 16.84 -44.65 -26.96
N ILE A 115 16.60 -43.36 -27.26
CA ILE A 115 17.31 -42.20 -26.71
C ILE A 115 16.41 -41.43 -25.75
N ILE A 116 15.13 -41.25 -26.10
CA ILE A 116 14.14 -40.52 -25.31
C ILE A 116 13.34 -41.52 -24.47
N LYS A 117 13.43 -41.42 -23.14
CA LYS A 117 12.63 -42.23 -22.19
C LYS A 117 11.13 -42.00 -22.40
N PRO A 118 10.26 -43.01 -22.21
CA PRO A 118 8.80 -42.84 -22.30
C PRO A 118 8.24 -41.73 -21.40
N THR A 119 8.80 -41.54 -20.20
CA THR A 119 8.44 -40.43 -19.30
C THR A 119 8.79 -39.05 -19.88
N VAL A 120 9.94 -38.91 -20.53
CA VAL A 120 10.35 -37.68 -21.22
C VAL A 120 9.49 -37.40 -22.45
N ALA A 121 9.08 -38.45 -23.19
CA ALA A 121 8.12 -38.31 -24.29
C ALA A 121 6.73 -37.89 -23.79
N ALA A 122 6.27 -38.40 -22.64
CA ALA A 122 5.01 -38.00 -22.03
C ALA A 122 5.05 -36.55 -21.49
N CYS A 123 6.15 -36.16 -20.86
CA CYS A 123 6.44 -34.77 -20.48
C CYS A 123 6.38 -33.83 -21.70
N TRP A 124 7.08 -34.14 -22.80
CA TRP A 124 6.96 -33.39 -24.07
C TRP A 124 5.50 -33.24 -24.51
N ARG A 125 4.71 -34.33 -24.47
CA ARG A 125 3.29 -34.30 -24.87
C ARG A 125 2.46 -33.36 -23.99
N ALA A 126 2.74 -33.28 -22.69
CA ALA A 126 2.09 -32.36 -21.76
C ALA A 126 2.39 -30.88 -22.10
N HIS A 127 3.66 -30.51 -22.30
CA HIS A 127 4.01 -29.15 -22.75
C HIS A 127 3.41 -28.81 -24.12
N MET A 128 3.40 -29.76 -25.06
CA MET A 128 2.75 -29.56 -26.35
C MET A 128 1.23 -29.46 -26.26
N ASN A 129 0.59 -30.04 -25.23
CA ASN A 129 -0.82 -29.81 -24.94
C ASN A 129 -1.04 -28.39 -24.40
N ALA A 130 -0.22 -27.91 -23.47
CA ALA A 130 -0.31 -26.54 -22.95
C ALA A 130 -0.13 -25.47 -24.04
N LEU A 131 0.88 -25.64 -24.90
CA LEU A 131 1.09 -24.75 -26.06
C LEU A 131 -0.07 -24.82 -27.05
N ARG A 132 -0.66 -26.00 -27.26
CA ARG A 132 -1.87 -26.16 -28.09
C ARG A 132 -3.05 -25.38 -27.48
N THR A 133 -3.28 -25.47 -26.17
CA THR A 133 -4.32 -24.69 -25.48
C THR A 133 -4.14 -23.19 -25.64
N VAL A 134 -2.90 -22.67 -25.56
CA VAL A 134 -2.59 -21.25 -25.82
C VAL A 134 -2.99 -20.83 -27.25
N VAL A 135 -2.76 -21.69 -28.25
CA VAL A 135 -3.11 -21.39 -29.65
C VAL A 135 -4.61 -21.56 -29.93
N GLU A 136 -5.27 -22.56 -29.35
CA GLU A 136 -6.71 -22.81 -29.53
C GLU A 136 -7.57 -21.73 -28.85
N LYS A 137 -7.25 -21.36 -27.60
CA LYS A 137 -7.89 -20.25 -26.88
C LYS A 137 -7.44 -18.86 -27.37
N ARG A 138 -6.39 -18.79 -28.19
CA ARG A 138 -5.79 -17.57 -28.78
C ARG A 138 -5.23 -16.56 -27.76
N HIS A 139 -4.69 -17.02 -26.64
CA HIS A 139 -4.09 -16.14 -25.64
C HIS A 139 -2.89 -15.38 -26.21
N ALA A 140 -2.87 -14.06 -26.06
CA ALA A 140 -1.79 -13.20 -26.54
C ALA A 140 -0.47 -13.47 -25.80
N THR A 141 -0.55 -13.70 -24.49
CA THR A 141 0.56 -14.15 -23.62
C THR A 141 0.06 -15.14 -22.57
N ALA A 142 0.81 -16.22 -22.32
CA ALA A 142 0.51 -17.15 -21.25
C ALA A 142 1.80 -17.56 -20.52
N LEU A 143 1.75 -17.58 -19.19
CA LEU A 143 2.76 -18.23 -18.34
C LEU A 143 2.39 -19.71 -18.15
N ILE A 144 3.36 -20.60 -18.19
CA ILE A 144 3.22 -22.05 -17.99
C ILE A 144 4.29 -22.48 -16.97
N MET A 145 3.91 -23.27 -15.98
CA MET A 145 4.79 -23.75 -14.90
C MET A 145 4.64 -25.27 -14.69
N GLU A 146 5.62 -25.89 -14.05
CA GLU A 146 5.60 -27.30 -13.63
C GLU A 146 5.01 -27.43 -12.21
N ASP A 147 4.57 -28.62 -11.78
CA ASP A 147 3.85 -28.80 -10.51
C ASP A 147 4.72 -28.72 -9.25
N ASP A 148 6.04 -28.88 -9.38
CA ASP A 148 7.04 -28.64 -8.34
C ASP A 148 7.46 -27.16 -8.21
N ALA A 149 7.06 -26.30 -9.16
CA ALA A 149 7.52 -24.91 -9.27
C ALA A 149 7.26 -24.04 -8.02
N ASP A 150 8.24 -23.22 -7.63
CA ASP A 150 8.24 -22.33 -6.47
C ASP A 150 8.91 -20.98 -6.81
N TRP A 151 8.74 -19.99 -5.95
CA TRP A 151 9.21 -18.62 -6.14
C TRP A 151 9.43 -17.91 -4.81
N ASP A 152 10.23 -16.86 -4.79
CA ASP A 152 10.30 -15.97 -3.64
C ASP A 152 8.94 -15.30 -3.39
N VAL A 153 8.63 -15.02 -2.12
CA VAL A 153 7.47 -14.20 -1.71
C VAL A 153 7.42 -12.80 -2.36
N SER A 154 8.52 -12.37 -2.96
CA SER A 154 8.69 -11.12 -3.73
C SER A 154 8.29 -11.21 -5.21
N LEU A 155 7.80 -12.35 -5.73
CA LEU A 155 7.66 -12.62 -7.19
C LEU A 155 7.06 -11.44 -7.99
N LYS A 156 5.99 -10.80 -7.51
CA LYS A 156 5.35 -9.66 -8.18
C LYS A 156 6.23 -8.40 -8.30
N GLN A 157 7.25 -8.23 -7.45
CA GLN A 157 8.28 -7.19 -7.59
C GLN A 157 9.40 -7.64 -8.53
N GLN A 158 9.91 -8.86 -8.40
CA GLN A 158 10.93 -9.41 -9.29
C GLN A 158 10.45 -9.35 -10.75
N LEU A 159 9.20 -9.75 -11.01
CA LEU A 159 8.56 -9.64 -12.32
C LEU A 159 8.41 -8.20 -12.83
N ARG A 160 8.26 -7.19 -11.95
CA ARG A 160 8.22 -5.76 -12.32
C ARG A 160 9.55 -5.25 -12.82
N GLU A 161 10.65 -5.65 -12.19
CA GLU A 161 12.00 -5.28 -12.65
C GLU A 161 12.45 -6.12 -13.86
N PHE A 162 12.04 -7.40 -13.93
CA PHE A 162 12.20 -8.24 -15.13
C PHE A 162 11.45 -7.65 -16.34
N ALA A 163 10.21 -7.20 -16.17
CA ALA A 163 9.47 -6.49 -17.21
C ALA A 163 10.23 -5.24 -17.69
N ARG A 164 10.75 -4.41 -16.78
CA ARG A 164 11.59 -3.24 -17.13
C ARG A 164 12.82 -3.65 -17.94
N GLY A 165 13.48 -4.75 -17.58
CA GLY A 165 14.59 -5.32 -18.35
C GLY A 165 14.17 -5.72 -19.77
N LEU A 166 13.10 -6.51 -19.91
CA LEU A 166 12.56 -6.92 -21.22
C LEU A 166 12.18 -5.72 -22.11
N ARG A 167 11.55 -4.68 -21.54
CA ARG A 167 11.20 -3.46 -22.27
C ARG A 167 12.42 -2.59 -22.65
N THR A 168 13.58 -2.82 -22.02
CA THR A 168 14.83 -2.12 -22.30
C THR A 168 15.66 -2.85 -23.38
N LEU A 169 15.59 -4.19 -23.38
CA LEU A 169 16.32 -5.04 -24.33
C LEU A 169 15.55 -5.26 -25.65
N SER A 170 14.24 -5.47 -25.57
CA SER A 170 13.38 -5.61 -26.75
C SER A 170 12.89 -4.24 -27.24
N PRO A 171 13.10 -3.87 -28.51
CA PRO A 171 12.60 -2.61 -29.07
C PRO A 171 11.08 -2.68 -29.34
N ILE A 172 10.29 -2.66 -28.26
CA ILE A 172 8.83 -2.87 -28.31
C ILE A 172 8.16 -1.76 -29.11
N LYS A 173 7.45 -2.13 -30.17
CA LYS A 173 6.94 -1.17 -31.17
C LYS A 173 5.66 -0.46 -30.74
N THR A 174 4.94 -0.98 -29.73
CA THR A 174 3.75 -0.35 -29.15
C THR A 174 3.64 -0.60 -27.64
N ALA A 175 3.58 0.48 -26.86
CA ALA A 175 3.36 0.41 -25.41
C ALA A 175 1.87 0.30 -25.07
N SER A 176 1.28 -0.90 -25.21
CA SER A 176 -0.07 -1.16 -24.68
C SER A 176 -0.04 -1.28 -23.16
N LYS A 177 -1.02 -0.67 -22.48
CA LYS A 177 -1.25 -0.79 -21.03
C LYS A 177 -1.58 -2.22 -20.58
N GLN A 178 -1.93 -3.11 -21.50
CA GLN A 178 -2.38 -4.48 -21.25
C GLN A 178 -1.24 -5.52 -21.32
N ALA A 179 -0.04 -5.13 -21.74
CA ALA A 179 1.09 -6.03 -21.95
C ALA A 179 2.37 -5.46 -21.30
N PRO A 180 2.56 -5.60 -19.97
CA PRO A 180 3.73 -5.07 -19.26
C PRO A 180 5.05 -5.61 -19.83
N TYR A 181 5.12 -6.92 -20.11
CA TYR A 181 6.27 -7.58 -20.75
C TYR A 181 6.39 -7.31 -22.25
N GLY A 182 5.42 -6.64 -22.88
CA GLY A 182 5.30 -6.56 -24.34
C GLY A 182 4.91 -7.89 -24.99
N THR A 183 4.94 -7.94 -26.33
CA THR A 183 4.55 -9.12 -27.13
C THR A 183 5.50 -9.37 -28.32
N ASP A 184 6.65 -8.70 -28.37
CA ASP A 184 7.64 -8.80 -29.46
C ASP A 184 8.69 -9.93 -29.23
N TRP A 185 8.48 -10.74 -28.18
CA TRP A 185 9.26 -11.94 -27.84
C TRP A 185 8.47 -13.23 -28.15
N ASP A 186 9.17 -14.36 -28.25
CA ASP A 186 8.54 -15.68 -28.49
C ASP A 186 8.42 -16.50 -27.20
N LEU A 187 9.48 -16.51 -26.38
CA LEU A 187 9.54 -17.23 -25.11
C LEU A 187 10.25 -16.39 -24.02
N LEU A 188 9.75 -16.44 -22.78
CA LEU A 188 10.44 -15.95 -21.59
C LEU A 188 10.76 -17.15 -20.70
N TRP A 189 12.04 -17.40 -20.41
CA TRP A 189 12.49 -18.49 -19.55
C TRP A 189 12.61 -17.96 -18.12
N VAL A 190 11.49 -17.86 -17.40
CA VAL A 190 11.45 -17.24 -16.07
C VAL A 190 11.94 -18.16 -14.94
N GLY A 191 11.92 -19.47 -15.19
CA GLY A 191 12.40 -20.51 -14.27
C GLY A 191 12.86 -21.78 -14.97
N GLY A 192 13.92 -22.38 -14.45
CA GLY A 192 14.56 -23.60 -14.95
C GLY A 192 15.78 -23.95 -14.11
N CYS A 193 16.52 -24.99 -14.50
CA CYS A 193 17.78 -25.37 -13.85
C CYS A 193 18.92 -24.45 -14.27
N SER A 194 18.90 -23.96 -15.52
CA SER A 194 20.01 -23.22 -16.11
C SER A 194 19.55 -22.41 -17.32
N THR A 195 20.00 -21.18 -17.46
CA THR A 195 19.84 -20.36 -18.68
C THR A 195 21.19 -19.71 -18.99
N ALA A 196 21.48 -19.42 -20.26
CA ALA A 196 22.73 -18.78 -20.66
C ALA A 196 22.52 -17.73 -21.75
N ALA A 197 23.31 -16.66 -21.70
CA ALA A 197 23.45 -15.71 -22.80
C ALA A 197 24.36 -16.28 -23.90
N GLY A 198 24.19 -15.81 -25.14
CA GLY A 198 25.08 -16.18 -26.24
C GLY A 198 26.48 -15.59 -26.04
N VAL A 199 27.54 -16.27 -26.47
CA VAL A 199 28.96 -15.86 -26.26
C VAL A 199 29.26 -14.43 -26.76
N ASN A 200 28.51 -13.96 -27.76
CA ASN A 200 28.63 -12.64 -28.36
C ASN A 200 27.53 -11.66 -27.93
N GLU A 201 26.74 -11.98 -26.89
CA GLU A 201 25.71 -11.08 -26.39
C GLU A 201 26.33 -9.90 -25.61
N THR A 202 25.87 -8.70 -25.95
CA THR A 202 26.36 -7.41 -25.44
C THR A 202 25.27 -6.63 -24.70
N GLN A 203 24.01 -7.05 -24.82
CA GLN A 203 22.87 -6.38 -24.20
C GLN A 203 22.32 -7.22 -23.05
N PHE A 204 22.48 -6.67 -21.84
CA PHE A 204 21.83 -7.15 -20.63
C PHE A 204 21.28 -5.94 -19.84
N TYR A 205 20.38 -6.23 -18.92
CA TYR A 205 19.84 -5.28 -17.94
C TYR A 205 20.15 -5.82 -16.55
N ALA A 206 20.75 -5.00 -15.68
CA ALA A 206 21.15 -5.41 -14.34
C ALA A 206 20.29 -4.72 -13.27
N ILE A 207 19.89 -5.52 -12.28
CA ILE A 207 19.20 -5.12 -11.07
C ILE A 207 20.22 -5.33 -9.91
N PRO A 208 21.02 -4.30 -9.56
CA PRO A 208 22.02 -4.43 -8.51
C PRO A 208 21.39 -4.42 -7.12
N ASN A 209 22.00 -5.13 -6.18
CA ASN A 209 21.56 -5.24 -4.77
C ASN A 209 20.12 -5.75 -4.61
N ASP A 210 19.72 -6.71 -5.46
CA ASP A 210 18.49 -7.48 -5.28
C ASP A 210 18.69 -8.47 -4.10
N PRO A 211 17.96 -8.32 -2.98
CA PRO A 211 18.14 -9.17 -1.80
C PRO A 211 17.63 -10.61 -1.99
N THR A 212 16.99 -10.91 -3.13
CA THR A 212 16.45 -12.24 -3.49
C THR A 212 17.38 -13.03 -4.40
N VAL A 213 18.59 -12.52 -4.66
CA VAL A 213 19.64 -13.23 -5.40
C VAL A 213 20.43 -14.11 -4.40
N PRO A 214 20.55 -15.43 -4.62
CA PRO A 214 21.43 -16.27 -3.82
C PRO A 214 22.90 -15.91 -4.07
N GLY A 215 23.70 -15.82 -3.00
CA GLY A 215 25.16 -15.73 -3.09
C GLY A 215 25.76 -16.97 -3.77
N MET A 216 26.94 -16.85 -4.40
CA MET A 216 27.47 -17.90 -5.30
C MET A 216 27.57 -19.27 -4.62
N ASN A 217 28.06 -19.33 -3.38
CA ASN A 217 28.21 -20.57 -2.60
C ASN A 217 26.88 -21.27 -2.24
N ARG A 218 25.72 -20.65 -2.51
CA ARG A 218 24.38 -21.21 -2.30
C ARG A 218 23.68 -21.61 -3.61
N ARG A 219 24.25 -21.28 -4.77
CA ARG A 219 23.68 -21.59 -6.09
C ARG A 219 23.81 -23.07 -6.42
N SER A 220 22.84 -23.61 -7.14
CA SER A 220 22.97 -24.94 -7.72
C SER A 220 24.06 -24.96 -8.80
N PHE A 221 24.72 -26.10 -8.97
CA PHE A 221 25.70 -26.35 -10.02
C PHE A 221 25.19 -26.02 -11.43
N TRP A 222 23.87 -26.08 -11.64
CA TRP A 222 23.22 -25.79 -12.91
C TRP A 222 23.08 -24.29 -13.18
N VAL A 223 22.77 -23.50 -12.16
CA VAL A 223 22.68 -22.03 -12.27
C VAL A 223 24.07 -21.43 -12.42
N ASP A 224 25.00 -21.75 -11.52
CA ASP A 224 26.33 -21.15 -11.47
C ASP A 224 27.12 -21.33 -12.78
N ARG A 225 27.15 -22.57 -13.31
CA ARG A 225 27.95 -22.95 -14.49
C ARG A 225 27.56 -22.26 -15.81
N ARG A 226 26.42 -21.57 -15.88
CA ARG A 226 25.97 -20.82 -17.07
C ARG A 226 25.58 -19.37 -16.79
N GLY A 227 26.08 -18.78 -15.69
CA GLY A 227 25.75 -17.43 -15.26
C GLY A 227 26.17 -16.29 -16.21
N PRO A 228 26.13 -15.02 -15.75
CA PRO A 228 26.46 -13.87 -16.57
C PRO A 228 27.87 -14.02 -17.16
N LEU A 229 28.03 -13.67 -18.45
CA LEU A 229 29.29 -13.88 -19.15
C LEU A 229 30.46 -13.22 -18.41
N ASP A 230 31.61 -13.89 -18.33
CA ASP A 230 32.81 -13.32 -17.67
C ASP A 230 33.22 -11.97 -18.29
N ARG A 231 32.94 -11.80 -19.59
CA ARG A 231 33.09 -10.53 -20.33
C ARG A 231 32.26 -9.38 -19.73
N TRP A 232 31.10 -9.68 -19.13
CA TRP A 232 30.30 -8.71 -18.40
C TRP A 232 30.86 -8.52 -16.98
N LYS A 233 31.23 -9.59 -16.27
CA LYS A 233 31.85 -9.53 -14.93
C LYS A 233 33.08 -8.63 -14.91
N HIS A 234 34.05 -8.90 -15.79
CA HIS A 234 35.28 -8.11 -15.94
C HIS A 234 35.04 -6.66 -16.38
N ARG A 235 33.96 -6.40 -17.11
CA ARG A 235 33.64 -5.06 -17.63
C ARG A 235 32.81 -4.22 -16.66
N PHE A 236 32.14 -4.85 -15.70
CA PHE A 236 31.27 -4.20 -14.72
C PHE A 236 31.56 -4.71 -13.29
N PRO A 237 32.79 -4.52 -12.78
CA PRO A 237 33.16 -4.97 -11.43
C PRO A 237 32.34 -4.28 -10.32
N GLN A 238 31.66 -3.16 -10.61
CA GLN A 238 30.72 -2.51 -9.70
C GLN A 238 29.35 -3.21 -9.58
N LEU A 239 29.09 -4.27 -10.36
CA LEU A 239 27.90 -5.12 -10.25
C LEU A 239 28.27 -6.42 -9.54
N PRO A 240 28.17 -6.48 -8.19
CA PRO A 240 28.48 -7.70 -7.44
C PRO A 240 27.54 -8.83 -7.87
N GLU A 241 28.10 -9.88 -8.46
CA GLU A 241 27.33 -11.02 -8.98
C GLU A 241 26.53 -11.75 -7.89
N GLU A 242 26.97 -11.69 -6.63
CA GLU A 242 26.28 -12.24 -5.45
C GLU A 242 24.94 -11.56 -5.14
N SER A 243 24.72 -10.30 -5.57
CA SER A 243 23.48 -9.55 -5.31
C SER A 243 22.90 -8.88 -6.57
N THR A 244 23.46 -9.14 -7.75
CA THR A 244 22.96 -8.57 -9.02
C THR A 244 22.15 -9.60 -9.78
N ARG A 245 20.87 -9.27 -10.08
CA ARG A 245 20.07 -10.05 -11.01
C ARG A 245 20.21 -9.48 -12.42
N TYR A 246 20.60 -10.31 -13.36
CA TYR A 246 20.74 -9.97 -14.76
C TYR A 246 19.47 -10.38 -15.53
N VAL A 247 19.15 -9.66 -16.59
CA VAL A 247 18.14 -10.03 -17.59
C VAL A 247 18.81 -9.89 -18.95
N TYR A 248 18.70 -10.91 -19.80
CA TYR A 248 19.36 -10.95 -21.09
C TYR A 248 18.58 -11.77 -22.12
N ARG A 249 19.02 -11.67 -23.38
CA ARG A 249 18.56 -12.54 -24.46
C ARG A 249 19.20 -13.93 -24.31
N ALA A 250 18.38 -14.96 -24.17
CA ALA A 250 18.84 -16.32 -23.86
C ALA A 250 19.19 -17.08 -25.14
N ASP A 251 20.37 -17.68 -25.19
CA ASP A 251 20.84 -18.56 -26.25
C ASP A 251 20.52 -20.04 -25.93
N THR A 252 20.46 -20.42 -24.66
CA THR A 252 20.07 -21.78 -24.22
C THR A 252 19.41 -21.74 -22.85
N GLY A 253 18.59 -22.75 -22.57
CA GLY A 253 17.97 -23.02 -21.28
C GLY A 253 17.86 -24.54 -21.03
N CYS A 254 17.53 -24.92 -19.79
CA CYS A 254 17.36 -26.31 -19.34
C CYS A 254 16.39 -26.35 -18.14
N CYS A 255 15.51 -27.36 -18.11
CA CYS A 255 14.31 -27.47 -17.25
C CYS A 255 13.29 -26.34 -17.46
N LEU A 256 11.99 -26.60 -17.21
CA LEU A 256 10.88 -25.71 -17.60
C LEU A 256 9.98 -25.28 -16.44
N TYR A 257 10.53 -25.21 -15.21
CA TYR A 257 9.83 -24.84 -13.97
C TYR A 257 8.88 -23.63 -14.15
N GLY A 258 9.30 -22.63 -14.94
CA GLY A 258 8.41 -21.59 -15.43
C GLY A 258 8.86 -20.99 -16.76
N TYR A 259 7.98 -20.98 -17.76
CA TYR A 259 8.22 -20.28 -19.02
C TYR A 259 6.94 -19.64 -19.55
N ALA A 260 7.06 -18.45 -20.12
CA ALA A 260 5.93 -17.78 -20.79
C ALA A 260 6.11 -17.80 -22.32
N VAL A 261 4.99 -17.81 -23.05
CA VAL A 261 4.95 -17.78 -24.52
C VAL A 261 3.97 -16.71 -25.02
N THR A 262 4.27 -16.09 -26.16
CA THR A 262 3.26 -15.34 -26.93
C THR A 262 2.46 -16.29 -27.83
N TYR A 263 1.30 -15.85 -28.32
CA TYR A 263 0.53 -16.58 -29.35
C TYR A 263 1.39 -17.03 -30.55
N ASN A 264 2.30 -16.16 -31.00
CA ASN A 264 3.19 -16.47 -32.12
C ASN A 264 4.36 -17.38 -31.72
N GLY A 265 4.92 -17.21 -30.52
CA GLY A 265 5.91 -18.13 -29.96
C GLY A 265 5.38 -19.55 -29.84
N ALA A 266 4.20 -19.72 -29.22
CA ALA A 266 3.54 -21.02 -29.09
C ALA A 266 3.32 -21.72 -30.44
N ARG A 267 2.92 -20.98 -31.48
CA ARG A 267 2.78 -21.51 -32.86
C ARG A 267 4.11 -21.96 -33.46
N LYS A 268 5.20 -21.19 -33.29
CA LYS A 268 6.55 -21.56 -33.76
C LYS A 268 7.05 -22.83 -33.07
N ILE A 269 6.86 -22.92 -31.76
CA ILE A 269 7.28 -24.07 -30.95
C ILE A 269 6.48 -25.31 -31.32
N LEU A 270 5.15 -25.22 -31.45
CA LEU A 270 4.32 -26.35 -31.91
C LEU A 270 4.70 -26.85 -33.29
N ALA A 271 4.99 -25.95 -34.24
CA ALA A 271 5.48 -26.35 -35.56
C ALA A 271 6.78 -27.16 -35.43
N SER A 272 7.81 -26.61 -34.78
CA SER A 272 9.09 -27.31 -34.71
C SER A 272 9.07 -28.59 -33.87
N LEU A 273 8.38 -28.57 -32.72
CA LEU A 273 8.44 -29.67 -31.74
C LEU A 273 7.31 -30.69 -31.86
N SER A 274 6.24 -30.42 -32.63
CA SER A 274 5.15 -31.40 -32.91
C SER A 274 4.90 -31.70 -34.39
N VAL A 275 5.26 -30.81 -35.32
CA VAL A 275 5.02 -31.03 -36.76
C VAL A 275 6.29 -31.47 -37.49
N ASP A 276 7.43 -30.79 -37.24
CA ASP A 276 8.68 -31.10 -37.94
C ASP A 276 9.31 -32.42 -37.44
N HIS A 277 9.88 -32.41 -36.23
CA HIS A 277 10.55 -33.56 -35.60
C HIS A 277 10.94 -33.29 -34.15
N LEU A 278 11.14 -34.32 -33.32
CA LEU A 278 11.76 -34.19 -31.99
C LEU A 278 12.93 -35.16 -31.82
N GLU A 279 14.14 -34.62 -31.58
CA GLU A 279 15.38 -35.38 -31.39
C GLU A 279 15.88 -35.42 -29.93
N SER A 280 15.34 -34.55 -29.08
CA SER A 280 15.85 -34.26 -27.73
C SER A 280 14.70 -33.97 -26.75
N PRO A 281 14.94 -34.02 -25.43
CA PRO A 281 13.98 -33.58 -24.42
C PRO A 281 13.46 -32.15 -24.71
N VAL A 282 12.23 -31.85 -24.29
CA VAL A 282 11.51 -30.63 -24.68
C VAL A 282 12.23 -29.34 -24.27
N ASP A 283 12.89 -29.32 -23.11
CA ASP A 283 13.70 -28.20 -22.65
C ASP A 283 14.94 -27.99 -23.54
N ASN A 284 15.68 -29.05 -23.84
CA ASN A 284 16.86 -29.00 -24.70
C ASN A 284 16.47 -28.60 -26.14
N ALA A 285 15.32 -29.07 -26.63
CA ALA A 285 14.78 -28.69 -27.93
C ALA A 285 14.38 -27.20 -27.98
N LEU A 286 13.79 -26.64 -26.92
CA LEU A 286 13.56 -25.20 -26.77
C LEU A 286 14.87 -24.41 -26.69
N GLY A 287 15.86 -24.92 -25.94
CA GLY A 287 17.20 -24.34 -25.87
C GLY A 287 17.91 -24.28 -27.24
N ASP A 288 17.64 -25.22 -28.14
CA ASP A 288 18.11 -25.20 -29.53
C ASP A 288 17.33 -24.26 -30.44
N MET A 289 16.07 -23.95 -30.13
CA MET A 289 15.31 -22.88 -30.81
C MET A 289 15.77 -21.49 -30.35
N CYS A 290 16.08 -21.30 -29.07
CA CYS A 290 16.58 -20.03 -28.53
C CYS A 290 17.92 -19.61 -29.15
N GLY A 291 18.83 -20.56 -29.37
CA GLY A 291 20.14 -20.33 -30.02
C GLY A 291 20.14 -20.57 -31.53
N GLY A 292 19.00 -20.97 -32.12
CA GLY A 292 18.86 -21.20 -33.56
C GLY A 292 19.79 -22.27 -34.15
N ARG A 293 20.15 -23.31 -33.37
CA ARG A 293 21.22 -24.27 -33.73
C ARG A 293 20.74 -25.34 -34.71
N LYS A 294 19.84 -26.21 -34.24
CA LYS A 294 19.19 -27.27 -35.04
C LYS A 294 17.84 -26.85 -35.61
N ARG A 295 17.30 -25.72 -35.16
CA ARG A 295 15.89 -25.34 -35.33
C ARG A 295 15.77 -23.84 -35.63
N PRO A 296 14.64 -23.38 -36.21
CA PRO A 296 14.42 -21.96 -36.47
C PRO A 296 14.58 -21.11 -35.21
N LEU A 297 15.36 -20.03 -35.32
CA LEU A 297 15.66 -19.10 -34.23
C LEU A 297 14.39 -18.39 -33.73
N ILE A 298 14.15 -18.44 -32.42
CA ILE A 298 13.07 -17.71 -31.74
C ILE A 298 13.64 -16.67 -30.76
N GLN A 299 12.83 -15.67 -30.40
CA GLN A 299 13.25 -14.63 -29.45
C GLN A 299 13.02 -15.06 -28.00
N CYS A 300 14.07 -15.61 -27.38
CA CYS A 300 14.10 -15.99 -25.97
C CYS A 300 14.76 -14.92 -25.08
N TYR A 301 14.21 -14.68 -23.90
CA TYR A 301 14.84 -13.88 -22.84
C TYR A 301 14.75 -14.61 -21.50
N ALA A 302 15.75 -14.41 -20.63
CA ALA A 302 15.83 -15.03 -19.31
C ALA A 302 16.35 -14.05 -18.23
N PRO A 303 15.94 -14.22 -16.96
CA PRO A 303 16.64 -13.68 -15.81
C PRO A 303 17.76 -14.63 -15.35
N HIS A 304 18.76 -14.09 -14.65
CA HIS A 304 19.74 -14.87 -13.90
C HIS A 304 20.11 -14.16 -12.57
N PRO A 305 20.03 -14.86 -11.41
CA PRO A 305 19.40 -16.16 -11.22
C PRO A 305 17.90 -16.16 -11.58
N ASN A 306 17.30 -17.35 -11.62
CA ASN A 306 15.90 -17.55 -12.00
C ASN A 306 14.92 -16.86 -11.04
N LEU A 307 13.68 -16.61 -11.49
CA LEU A 307 12.58 -16.10 -10.65
C LEU A 307 11.65 -17.20 -10.13
N ILE A 308 11.62 -18.32 -10.86
CA ILE A 308 10.90 -19.54 -10.51
C ILE A 308 11.91 -20.70 -10.50
N ALA A 309 11.83 -21.57 -9.51
CA ALA A 309 12.68 -22.74 -9.35
C ALA A 309 11.86 -23.96 -8.91
N THR A 310 12.51 -25.06 -8.54
CA THR A 310 11.86 -26.25 -7.97
C THR A 310 11.87 -26.20 -6.44
N HIS A 311 10.85 -26.82 -5.82
CA HIS A 311 10.80 -27.12 -4.39
C HIS A 311 10.62 -28.62 -4.16
N ARG A 312 11.54 -29.21 -3.42
CA ARG A 312 11.55 -30.63 -3.02
C ARG A 312 11.12 -30.77 -1.58
N ARG A 313 10.05 -31.54 -1.34
CA ARG A 313 9.48 -31.67 0.00
C ARG A 313 10.27 -32.68 0.84
N ALA A 314 10.55 -32.34 2.10
CA ALA A 314 11.21 -33.21 3.08
C ALA A 314 10.64 -34.63 3.05
N GLY A 315 11.47 -35.61 2.66
CA GLY A 315 10.95 -36.93 2.31
C GLY A 315 11.91 -37.78 1.49
N SER A 316 11.35 -38.86 0.91
CA SER A 316 12.04 -39.71 -0.04
C SER A 316 12.05 -39.05 -1.43
N SER A 317 13.25 -38.95 -2.03
CA SER A 317 13.49 -38.41 -3.37
C SER A 317 12.72 -39.12 -4.49
N PHE A 318 12.18 -40.32 -4.24
CA PHE A 318 11.19 -40.97 -5.12
C PHE A 318 9.96 -40.09 -5.41
N LYS A 319 9.65 -39.09 -4.55
CA LYS A 319 8.55 -38.15 -4.76
C LYS A 319 8.89 -36.92 -5.60
N ASP A 320 10.17 -36.64 -5.85
CA ASP A 320 10.62 -35.41 -6.52
C ASP A 320 10.20 -35.38 -7.99
N SER A 321 10.56 -36.44 -8.72
CA SER A 321 10.41 -36.51 -10.17
C SER A 321 9.52 -37.65 -10.59
N ASP A 322 8.51 -37.32 -11.39
CA ASP A 322 7.67 -38.27 -12.11
C ASP A 322 8.31 -38.68 -13.47
N ILE A 323 9.55 -38.23 -13.74
CA ILE A 323 10.31 -38.48 -14.98
C ILE A 323 11.52 -39.39 -14.75
N GLU A 324 12.24 -39.18 -13.63
CA GLU A 324 13.44 -39.94 -13.25
C GLU A 324 13.21 -40.79 -12.00
N THR A 325 13.73 -42.03 -12.01
CA THR A 325 13.50 -42.99 -10.94
C THR A 325 14.61 -42.93 -9.88
N TYR A 326 14.38 -42.17 -8.81
CA TYR A 326 15.26 -42.15 -7.63
C TYR A 326 15.00 -43.34 -6.70
N GLY A 327 16.02 -43.72 -5.92
CA GLY A 327 15.92 -44.80 -4.94
C GLY A 327 15.03 -44.40 -3.75
N GLN A 328 14.09 -45.27 -3.36
CA GLN A 328 13.10 -44.96 -2.31
C GLN A 328 13.73 -44.69 -0.94
N ASP A 329 14.92 -45.24 -0.66
CA ASP A 329 15.64 -45.06 0.61
C ASP A 329 16.38 -43.72 0.73
N ASN A 330 16.56 -42.99 -0.38
CA ASN A 330 17.28 -41.70 -0.38
C ASN A 330 16.38 -40.57 0.13
N TRP A 331 16.54 -40.22 1.41
CA TRP A 331 15.83 -39.13 2.09
C TRP A 331 16.61 -37.81 2.04
N HIS A 332 15.90 -36.68 1.93
CA HIS A 332 16.45 -35.32 1.99
C HIS A 332 15.53 -34.38 2.80
N PRO A 333 16.07 -33.27 3.33
CA PRO A 333 15.27 -32.22 3.99
C PRO A 333 14.39 -31.44 3.00
N ASP A 334 13.57 -30.54 3.54
CA ASP A 334 12.78 -29.56 2.78
C ASP A 334 13.74 -28.54 2.13
N GLU A 335 13.71 -28.40 0.81
CA GLU A 335 14.57 -27.46 0.09
C GLU A 335 13.87 -26.83 -1.12
N ALA A 336 14.03 -25.53 -1.28
CA ALA A 336 13.91 -24.87 -2.57
C ALA A 336 15.31 -24.71 -3.18
N TRP A 337 15.40 -24.75 -4.50
CA TRP A 337 16.66 -24.53 -5.22
C TRP A 337 16.76 -23.06 -5.66
N ASP A 338 17.94 -22.44 -5.47
CA ASP A 338 18.26 -21.10 -5.99
C ASP A 338 17.32 -19.93 -5.58
N LEU A 339 16.46 -20.12 -4.57
CA LEU A 339 15.55 -19.12 -4.01
C LEU A 339 15.96 -18.73 -2.59
N VAL A 340 15.93 -17.44 -2.25
CA VAL A 340 16.36 -16.94 -0.93
C VAL A 340 15.22 -17.00 0.09
N TYR A 341 14.00 -16.65 -0.32
CA TYR A 341 12.79 -16.55 0.51
C TYR A 341 11.62 -17.33 -0.12
N SER A 342 11.86 -18.61 -0.42
CA SER A 342 10.86 -19.57 -0.93
C SER A 342 9.49 -19.40 -0.27
N THR A 343 8.46 -19.30 -1.11
CA THR A 343 7.06 -19.18 -0.67
C THR A 343 6.59 -20.49 -0.04
N LYS A 344 6.94 -21.64 -0.62
CA LYS A 344 6.60 -22.97 -0.11
C LYS A 344 7.25 -23.29 1.25
N LEU A 345 8.55 -23.03 1.43
CA LEU A 345 9.23 -23.23 2.73
C LEU A 345 8.67 -22.30 3.83
N ASN A 346 8.23 -21.10 3.46
CA ASN A 346 7.60 -20.16 4.39
C ASN A 346 6.08 -20.38 4.56
N LEU A 347 5.47 -21.35 3.87
CA LEU A 347 4.00 -21.41 3.74
C LEU A 347 3.28 -21.47 5.09
N HIS A 348 3.69 -22.36 6.00
CA HIS A 348 3.09 -22.47 7.34
C HIS A 348 3.25 -21.19 8.18
N ARG A 349 4.35 -20.46 7.99
CA ARG A 349 4.63 -19.20 8.69
C ARG A 349 3.74 -18.06 8.19
N LEU A 350 3.55 -17.97 6.87
CA LEU A 350 2.75 -16.94 6.22
C LEU A 350 1.24 -17.18 6.42
N LEU A 351 0.79 -18.43 6.32
CA LEU A 351 -0.59 -18.82 6.64
C LEU A 351 -0.95 -18.60 8.13
N ALA A 352 0.03 -18.63 9.03
CA ALA A 352 -0.14 -18.24 10.43
C ALA A 352 -0.18 -16.71 10.68
N GLY A 353 -0.30 -15.89 9.61
CA GLY A 353 -0.45 -14.44 9.71
C GLY A 353 0.84 -13.66 9.94
N ASN A 354 2.02 -14.26 9.73
CA ASN A 354 3.30 -13.60 9.96
C ASN A 354 3.73 -12.75 8.75
N GLU A 355 3.93 -11.44 8.94
CA GLU A 355 4.37 -10.51 7.86
C GLU A 355 5.84 -10.69 7.41
N THR A 356 6.59 -11.65 7.96
CA THR A 356 8.01 -11.87 7.61
C THR A 356 8.25 -13.26 7.05
N ALA A 357 8.91 -13.32 5.89
CA ALA A 357 9.55 -14.54 5.40
C ALA A 357 10.93 -14.70 6.04
N MET A 358 11.30 -15.93 6.37
CA MET A 358 12.67 -16.31 6.72
C MET A 358 13.41 -16.76 5.46
N SER A 359 14.71 -16.53 5.42
CA SER A 359 15.54 -17.11 4.37
C SER A 359 15.82 -18.58 4.65
N GLN A 360 16.01 -19.37 3.59
CA GLN A 360 16.57 -20.72 3.65
C GLN A 360 18.03 -20.72 4.14
N TRP A 361 18.73 -19.57 4.11
CA TRP A 361 20.08 -19.38 4.62
C TRP A 361 20.14 -18.21 5.63
N PRO A 362 19.75 -18.43 6.91
CA PRO A 362 19.64 -17.37 7.92
C PRO A 362 20.96 -16.67 8.27
N ASP A 363 22.10 -17.32 8.00
CA ASP A 363 23.43 -16.80 8.27
C ASP A 363 23.81 -15.66 7.29
N ASP A 364 23.37 -15.77 6.04
CA ASP A 364 23.67 -14.83 4.96
C ASP A 364 22.59 -13.74 4.81
N HIS A 365 21.33 -14.08 5.13
CA HIS A 365 20.16 -13.25 4.83
C HIS A 365 19.23 -13.08 6.05
N LYS A 366 18.92 -11.83 6.36
CA LYS A 366 17.98 -11.46 7.44
C LYS A 366 16.53 -11.78 7.06
N PRO A 367 15.61 -12.00 8.02
CA PRO A 367 14.18 -12.09 7.73
C PRO A 367 13.68 -10.86 6.96
N TRP A 368 12.84 -11.10 5.96
CA TRP A 368 12.45 -10.14 4.93
C TRP A 368 10.93 -9.93 4.96
N SER A 369 10.46 -8.71 4.78
CA SER A 369 9.01 -8.40 4.79
C SER A 369 8.51 -7.80 3.47
N PRO A 370 7.27 -8.15 3.03
CA PRO A 370 6.59 -7.42 1.96
C PRO A 370 6.39 -5.92 2.28
N ALA A 371 6.53 -5.51 3.54
CA ALA A 371 6.46 -4.12 3.97
C ALA A 371 7.69 -3.28 3.57
N GLU A 372 8.81 -3.93 3.23
CA GLU A 372 10.08 -3.35 2.78
C GLU A 372 10.20 -3.22 1.26
N LEU A 373 9.26 -3.77 0.48
CA LEU A 373 9.13 -3.67 -1.00
C LEU A 373 9.08 -2.24 -1.60
N LYS A 374 9.25 -1.19 -0.79
CA LYS A 374 9.44 0.19 -1.28
C LYS A 374 10.84 0.32 -1.88
N ALA A 375 10.94 0.01 -3.17
CA ALA A 375 12.17 -0.08 -3.95
C ALA A 375 13.29 0.93 -3.57
N PRO A 376 14.54 0.48 -3.39
CA PRO A 376 15.68 1.36 -3.14
C PRO A 376 15.88 2.29 -4.34
N GLY A 377 15.95 3.59 -4.08
CA GLY A 377 15.91 4.64 -5.09
C GLY A 377 17.29 5.00 -5.66
N GLU A 378 18.04 4.04 -6.19
CA GLU A 378 19.39 4.26 -6.73
C GLU A 378 19.63 3.58 -8.10
N ALA A 379 20.85 3.71 -8.64
CA ALA A 379 21.06 3.72 -10.09
C ALA A 379 20.96 2.35 -10.80
N VAL A 380 19.91 2.18 -11.62
CA VAL A 380 19.89 1.18 -12.70
C VAL A 380 20.80 1.63 -13.83
N GLN A 381 21.88 0.89 -14.11
CA GLN A 381 22.78 1.15 -15.23
C GLN A 381 22.35 0.36 -16.47
N THR A 382 21.68 1.03 -17.41
CA THR A 382 21.49 0.49 -18.77
C THR A 382 22.78 0.71 -19.58
N VAL A 383 23.61 -0.32 -19.75
CA VAL A 383 24.90 -0.17 -20.45
C VAL A 383 24.88 -0.83 -21.83
N SER A 384 24.73 0.00 -22.87
CA SER A 384 25.01 -0.38 -24.27
C SER A 384 26.50 -0.26 -24.56
N LEU A 385 27.12 -1.32 -25.09
CA LEU A 385 28.58 -1.41 -25.20
C LEU A 385 29.15 -0.81 -26.51
N SER A 386 29.77 0.36 -26.43
CA SER A 386 30.85 0.76 -27.35
C SER A 386 32.21 0.28 -26.80
N LEU A 387 33.24 0.13 -27.64
CA LEU A 387 34.53 -0.46 -27.25
C LEU A 387 35.60 0.60 -26.96
N SER A 388 36.14 0.61 -25.73
CA SER A 388 37.46 1.15 -25.37
C SER A 388 37.81 0.79 -23.91
N ASP A 389 38.99 0.19 -23.72
CA ASP A 389 39.95 0.27 -22.59
C ASP A 389 39.51 -0.01 -21.12
N TYR A 390 40.42 -0.22 -20.14
CA TYR A 390 41.54 -1.19 -19.95
C TYR A 390 42.02 -1.02 -18.47
N ASP A 391 42.52 -2.09 -17.80
CA ASP A 391 43.20 -2.07 -16.47
C ASP A 391 42.43 -1.53 -15.22
N ALA A 392 42.76 -1.87 -13.96
CA ALA A 392 43.50 -3.00 -13.35
C ALA A 392 43.26 -3.05 -11.81
N ASP A 393 43.71 -4.15 -11.16
CA ASP A 393 43.99 -4.33 -9.72
C ASP A 393 42.86 -4.17 -8.67
N LEU A 394 42.99 -4.60 -7.40
CA LEU A 394 43.42 -5.85 -6.73
C LEU A 394 43.46 -5.58 -5.20
N SER A 395 43.15 -6.59 -4.39
CA SER A 395 43.60 -6.83 -2.97
C SER A 395 42.72 -6.52 -1.73
N SER A 396 42.14 -7.60 -1.18
CA SER A 396 42.33 -8.12 0.22
C SER A 396 41.57 -7.58 1.46
N SER A 397 41.25 -8.55 2.35
CA SER A 397 41.17 -8.48 3.85
C SER A 397 40.05 -7.67 4.54
N CYS A 398 39.46 -8.09 5.68
CA CYS A 398 39.62 -9.31 6.49
C CYS A 398 38.36 -9.60 7.38
N TYR A 399 38.41 -10.67 8.20
CA TYR A 399 37.37 -11.16 9.13
C TYR A 399 37.39 -10.46 10.53
N THR A 400 36.52 -10.94 11.44
CA THR A 400 36.27 -10.63 12.90
C THR A 400 35.05 -9.71 13.16
N GLU A 401 34.20 -9.90 14.20
CA GLU A 401 34.06 -10.96 15.22
C GLU A 401 32.61 -10.99 15.78
N SER A 402 32.23 -11.99 16.59
CA SER A 402 30.86 -12.18 17.13
C SER A 402 30.80 -12.27 18.67
N PRO A 403 29.80 -11.66 19.35
CA PRO A 403 29.58 -11.87 20.78
C PRO A 403 28.16 -12.42 21.14
N ASP A 404 28.13 -13.71 21.51
CA ASP A 404 27.41 -14.34 22.64
C ASP A 404 25.91 -14.11 22.98
N LEU A 405 25.41 -14.92 23.92
CA LEU A 405 23.99 -15.34 24.01
C LEU A 405 23.21 -14.92 25.27
N GLU A 406 23.81 -14.28 26.26
CA GLU A 406 23.21 -14.12 27.61
C GLU A 406 22.07 -13.09 27.73
N ASP A 407 21.93 -12.11 26.83
CA ASP A 407 20.97 -11.00 26.99
C ASP A 407 19.48 -11.37 26.77
N ARG A 408 19.16 -12.59 26.30
CA ARG A 408 17.81 -12.94 25.83
C ARG A 408 16.70 -12.91 26.88
N GLU A 409 16.96 -13.31 28.12
CA GLU A 409 15.89 -13.44 29.14
C GLU A 409 15.39 -12.08 29.66
N LYS A 410 16.25 -11.05 29.64
CA LYS A 410 15.99 -9.73 30.21
C LYS A 410 14.90 -8.94 29.47
N TYR A 411 14.70 -9.23 28.18
CA TYR A 411 13.73 -8.55 27.33
C TYR A 411 12.33 -9.18 27.35
N ALA A 412 12.20 -10.46 27.74
CA ALA A 412 10.92 -11.16 27.77
C ALA A 412 9.94 -10.54 28.78
N GLY A 413 10.41 -10.15 29.98
CA GLY A 413 9.58 -9.55 31.01
C GLY A 413 8.99 -8.18 30.64
N ILE A 414 9.69 -7.41 29.80
CA ILE A 414 9.28 -6.04 29.42
C ILE A 414 8.11 -6.06 28.43
N LEU A 415 7.97 -7.14 27.64
CA LEU A 415 6.87 -7.33 26.69
C LEU A 415 5.53 -7.73 27.33
N ALA A 416 5.52 -8.13 28.61
CA ALA A 416 4.30 -8.52 29.31
C ALA A 416 3.47 -7.31 29.80
N ASP A 417 4.12 -6.25 30.28
CA ASP A 417 3.45 -5.14 30.97
C ASP A 417 2.82 -4.11 30.02
N THR A 418 3.33 -4.00 28.79
CA THR A 418 2.84 -3.06 27.77
C THR A 418 1.45 -3.38 27.23
N LYS A 419 0.90 -4.58 27.47
CA LYS A 419 -0.48 -4.95 27.08
C LYS A 419 -1.58 -4.40 28.01
N LYS A 420 -1.25 -3.67 29.09
CA LYS A 420 -2.21 -3.34 30.16
C LYS A 420 -2.83 -1.94 30.12
N GLN A 421 -2.35 -1.02 29.29
CA GLN A 421 -2.86 0.35 29.17
C GLN A 421 -3.42 0.63 27.77
N ASP A 422 -4.74 0.49 27.58
CA ASP A 422 -5.55 1.48 26.80
C ASP A 422 -7.08 1.28 26.79
N LYS A 423 -7.72 0.96 27.94
CA LYS A 423 -9.19 0.87 28.06
C LYS A 423 -9.89 2.25 28.09
N ALA A 424 -9.91 2.97 26.96
CA ALA A 424 -10.72 4.17 26.78
C ALA A 424 -11.17 4.33 25.31
N ALA A 425 -12.49 4.46 25.10
CA ALA A 425 -13.12 4.44 23.78
C ALA A 425 -12.60 5.56 22.82
N PRO A 426 -12.46 5.30 21.51
CA PRO A 426 -11.86 6.23 20.54
C PRO A 426 -12.43 7.66 20.58
N GLY A 427 -13.77 7.80 20.62
CA GLY A 427 -14.44 9.11 20.62
C GLY A 427 -14.10 9.96 21.86
N LEU A 428 -13.89 9.36 23.02
CA LEU A 428 -13.54 10.08 24.25
C LEU A 428 -12.14 10.72 24.12
N ARG A 429 -11.17 9.99 23.56
CA ARG A 429 -9.81 10.49 23.30
C ARG A 429 -9.83 11.70 22.39
N PHE A 430 -10.61 11.63 21.30
CA PHE A 430 -10.75 12.71 20.33
C PHE A 430 -11.36 13.98 20.95
N MET A 431 -12.40 13.84 21.79
CA MET A 431 -13.01 14.97 22.51
C MET A 431 -12.03 15.61 23.50
N VAL A 432 -11.31 14.82 24.29
CA VAL A 432 -10.33 15.32 25.27
C VAL A 432 -9.20 16.10 24.59
N TRP A 433 -8.59 15.55 23.53
CA TRP A 433 -7.54 16.26 22.80
C TRP A 433 -8.05 17.53 22.09
N THR A 434 -9.30 17.53 21.62
CA THR A 434 -9.95 18.72 21.06
C THR A 434 -10.12 19.82 22.12
N ALA A 435 -10.61 19.47 23.32
CA ALA A 435 -10.75 20.42 24.42
C ALA A 435 -9.39 21.01 24.85
N ILE A 436 -8.35 20.17 24.93
CA ILE A 436 -6.98 20.60 25.22
C ILE A 436 -6.46 21.56 24.14
N ASN A 437 -6.71 21.30 22.85
CA ASN A 437 -6.28 22.20 21.77
C ASN A 437 -6.96 23.57 21.85
N VAL A 438 -8.26 23.61 22.13
CA VAL A 438 -9.03 24.86 22.29
C VAL A 438 -8.51 25.65 23.49
N ALA A 439 -8.44 25.04 24.68
CA ALA A 439 -8.03 25.72 25.90
C ALA A 439 -6.59 26.28 25.81
N SER A 440 -5.65 25.46 25.33
CA SER A 440 -4.25 25.90 25.14
C SER A 440 -4.09 26.97 24.05
N THR A 441 -4.89 26.93 22.97
CA THR A 441 -4.87 27.97 21.94
C THR A 441 -5.42 29.31 22.46
N VAL A 442 -6.45 29.30 23.31
CA VAL A 442 -6.93 30.54 23.96
C VAL A 442 -5.89 31.07 24.94
N ALA A 443 -5.33 30.21 25.80
CA ALA A 443 -4.35 30.62 26.80
C ALA A 443 -3.07 31.22 26.20
N ILE A 444 -2.52 30.62 25.13
CA ILE A 444 -1.31 31.16 24.47
C ILE A 444 -1.59 32.51 23.78
N VAL A 445 -2.78 32.72 23.20
CA VAL A 445 -3.11 33.99 22.53
C VAL A 445 -3.13 35.16 23.52
N PHE A 446 -3.74 34.99 24.70
CA PHE A 446 -3.72 36.03 25.74
C PHE A 446 -2.32 36.19 26.37
N THR A 447 -1.61 35.09 26.65
CA THR A 447 -0.25 35.15 27.23
C THR A 447 0.73 35.87 26.30
N ASN A 448 0.74 35.51 25.00
CA ASN A 448 1.59 36.17 24.01
C ASN A 448 1.19 37.65 23.83
N LYS A 449 -0.11 37.98 23.81
CA LYS A 449 -0.57 39.38 23.69
C LYS A 449 -0.12 40.24 24.87
N TYR A 450 -0.10 39.68 26.08
CA TYR A 450 0.42 40.38 27.27
C TYR A 450 1.94 40.58 27.18
N VAL A 451 2.72 39.52 26.94
CA VAL A 451 4.18 39.59 26.88
C VAL A 451 4.68 40.49 25.73
N LEU A 452 4.02 40.45 24.56
CA LEU A 452 4.35 41.29 23.40
C LEU A 452 3.83 42.74 23.51
N SER A 453 3.10 43.09 24.58
CA SER A 453 2.73 44.48 24.86
C SER A 453 3.91 45.29 25.45
N ASP A 454 4.87 44.62 26.07
CA ASP A 454 6.10 45.22 26.58
C ASP A 454 6.99 45.72 25.42
N ILE A 455 7.50 46.95 25.56
CA ILE A 455 8.36 47.61 24.57
C ILE A 455 9.62 46.77 24.24
N SER A 456 10.09 45.98 25.21
CA SER A 456 11.27 45.11 25.14
C SER A 456 11.05 43.88 24.26
N PHE A 457 9.83 43.34 24.22
CA PHE A 457 9.51 42.09 23.54
C PHE A 457 8.69 42.27 22.26
N ARG A 458 8.07 43.42 22.06
CA ARG A 458 7.21 43.75 20.90
C ARG A 458 7.84 43.43 19.52
N ASN A 459 9.15 43.55 19.38
CA ASN A 459 9.91 43.26 18.15
C ASN A 459 10.46 41.82 18.06
N CYS A 460 10.30 40.98 19.09
CA CYS A 460 10.98 39.68 19.23
C CYS A 460 10.13 38.48 18.77
N GLN A 461 9.07 38.72 18.00
CA GLN A 461 8.04 37.73 17.64
C GLN A 461 8.59 36.44 16.99
N VAL A 462 9.65 36.55 16.19
CA VAL A 462 10.29 35.39 15.53
C VAL A 462 11.17 34.60 16.51
N ALA A 463 11.82 35.26 17.47
CA ALA A 463 12.54 34.58 18.55
C ALA A 463 11.57 33.82 19.49
N PHE A 464 10.40 34.40 19.79
CA PHE A 464 9.33 33.68 20.50
C PHE A 464 8.86 32.44 19.75
N ALA A 465 8.65 32.52 18.44
CA ALA A 465 8.31 31.35 17.62
C ALA A 465 9.41 30.27 17.66
N ALA A 466 10.69 30.66 17.55
CA ALA A 466 11.81 29.73 17.66
C ALA A 466 11.85 29.03 19.03
N TYR A 467 11.65 29.78 20.12
CA TYR A 467 11.54 29.26 21.48
C TYR A 467 10.36 28.27 21.64
N HIS A 468 9.20 28.59 21.07
CA HIS A 468 8.02 27.70 21.09
C HIS A 468 8.26 26.37 20.36
N PHE A 469 8.97 26.36 19.22
CA PHE A 469 9.41 25.12 18.58
C PHE A 469 10.49 24.38 19.39
N PHE A 470 11.43 25.09 20.01
CA PHE A 470 12.46 24.49 20.88
C PHE A 470 11.83 23.72 22.04
N ILE A 471 10.90 24.34 22.78
CA ILE A 471 10.19 23.68 23.89
C ILE A 471 9.33 22.51 23.39
N THR A 472 8.70 22.63 22.20
CA THR A 472 7.96 21.52 21.59
C THR A 472 8.88 20.33 21.27
N GLY A 473 10.05 20.58 20.68
CA GLY A 473 11.05 19.55 20.37
C GLY A 473 11.64 18.91 21.63
N ALA A 474 11.98 19.71 22.64
CA ALA A 474 12.47 19.22 23.93
C ALA A 474 11.43 18.35 24.65
N THR A 475 10.16 18.76 24.63
CA THR A 475 9.05 17.98 25.21
C THR A 475 8.89 16.63 24.53
N LEU A 476 8.91 16.58 23.20
CA LEU A 476 8.88 15.31 22.44
C LEU A 476 10.12 14.44 22.67
N TRP A 477 11.29 15.04 22.82
CA TRP A 477 12.54 14.32 23.12
C TRP A 477 12.52 13.69 24.51
N ILE A 478 11.98 14.38 25.52
CA ILE A 478 11.77 13.83 26.88
C ILE A 478 10.74 12.68 26.82
N ILE A 479 9.60 12.89 26.17
CA ILE A 479 8.49 11.92 26.13
C ILE A 479 8.85 10.64 25.35
N SER A 480 9.77 10.72 24.38
CA SER A 480 10.29 9.56 23.63
C SER A 480 11.46 8.82 24.30
N ARG A 481 11.88 9.22 25.51
CA ARG A 481 12.84 8.43 26.31
C ARG A 481 12.18 7.17 26.89
N PRO A 482 12.94 6.07 27.10
CA PRO A 482 12.42 4.82 27.65
C PRO A 482 11.87 4.93 29.09
N GLN A 483 12.14 6.04 29.79
CA GLN A 483 11.55 6.36 31.10
C GLN A 483 10.10 6.86 31.01
N CYS A 484 9.65 7.30 29.82
CA CYS A 484 8.31 7.83 29.58
C CYS A 484 7.52 6.98 28.56
N ALA A 485 8.20 6.36 27.59
CA ALA A 485 7.72 5.30 26.69
C ALA A 485 6.45 5.57 25.86
N VAL A 486 5.93 6.81 25.80
CA VAL A 486 4.64 7.13 25.14
C VAL A 486 4.64 6.86 23.63
N PHE A 487 5.80 6.98 22.97
CA PHE A 487 5.99 6.55 21.58
C PHE A 487 7.45 6.23 21.27
N ALA A 488 7.69 5.23 20.41
CA ALA A 488 9.03 4.91 19.93
C ALA A 488 9.52 5.98 18.91
N PRO A 489 10.73 6.53 19.06
CA PRO A 489 11.29 7.48 18.10
C PRO A 489 11.69 6.78 16.80
N LYS A 490 11.46 7.44 15.66
CA LYS A 490 11.89 6.99 14.32
C LYS A 490 12.46 8.17 13.57
N HIS A 491 13.71 8.05 13.11
CA HIS A 491 14.48 9.16 12.53
C HIS A 491 14.39 9.21 11.00
N VAL A 492 14.48 10.42 10.44
CA VAL A 492 14.56 10.69 8.99
C VAL A 492 15.68 11.67 8.72
N SER A 493 16.37 11.53 7.57
CA SER A 493 17.47 12.42 7.18
C SER A 493 17.03 13.88 7.07
N VAL A 494 17.82 14.78 7.67
CA VAL A 494 17.48 16.22 7.81
C VAL A 494 17.19 16.87 6.46
N VAL A 495 17.96 16.56 5.41
CA VAL A 495 17.76 17.05 4.03
C VAL A 495 16.32 16.83 3.56
N GLN A 496 15.74 15.68 3.86
CA GLN A 496 14.39 15.34 3.40
C GLN A 496 13.29 16.01 4.23
N ILE A 497 13.60 16.52 5.43
CA ILE A 497 12.69 17.23 6.33
C ILE A 497 12.75 18.76 6.14
N ILE A 498 13.89 19.31 5.68
CA ILE A 498 14.06 20.76 5.43
C ILE A 498 12.88 21.39 4.65
N PRO A 499 12.34 20.81 3.56
CA PRO A 499 11.22 21.42 2.84
C PRO A 499 9.94 21.56 3.67
N LEU A 500 9.63 20.56 4.50
CA LEU A 500 8.46 20.58 5.40
C LEU A 500 8.67 21.57 6.56
N ALA A 501 9.86 21.56 7.16
CA ALA A 501 10.24 22.49 8.21
C ALA A 501 10.23 23.95 7.72
N ALA A 502 10.71 24.20 6.50
CA ALA A 502 10.67 25.51 5.84
C ALA A 502 9.24 25.98 5.55
N ALA A 503 8.35 25.09 5.07
CA ALA A 503 6.94 25.42 4.87
C ALA A 503 6.26 25.87 6.18
N MET A 504 6.53 25.19 7.30
CA MET A 504 6.05 25.60 8.63
C MET A 504 6.61 26.96 9.05
N CYS A 505 7.91 27.21 8.85
CA CYS A 505 8.53 28.50 9.18
C CYS A 505 7.91 29.65 8.34
N ILE A 506 7.68 29.45 7.04
CA ILE A 506 7.02 30.42 6.16
C ILE A 506 5.61 30.73 6.66
N GLN A 507 4.81 29.71 6.97
CA GLN A 507 3.47 29.87 7.52
C GLN A 507 3.48 30.70 8.80
N VAL A 508 4.35 30.36 9.76
CA VAL A 508 4.42 31.02 11.07
C VAL A 508 4.88 32.47 10.94
N ILE A 509 5.89 32.75 10.11
CA ILE A 509 6.36 34.12 9.86
C ILE A 509 5.24 34.96 9.21
N LEU A 510 4.58 34.46 8.16
CA LEU A 510 3.51 35.19 7.47
C LEU A 510 2.27 35.43 8.35
N GLN A 511 1.88 34.46 9.18
CA GLN A 511 0.74 34.63 10.08
C GLN A 511 1.04 35.60 11.24
N ASN A 512 2.25 35.57 11.81
CA ASN A 512 2.66 36.56 12.81
C ASN A 512 2.76 37.97 12.20
N LEU A 513 3.31 38.09 10.99
CA LEU A 513 3.43 39.37 10.27
C LEU A 513 2.06 39.93 9.85
N SER A 514 1.09 39.07 9.51
CA SER A 514 -0.30 39.44 9.34
C SER A 514 -0.91 39.98 10.63
N LEU A 515 -0.80 39.25 11.75
CA LEU A 515 -1.33 39.68 13.05
C LEU A 515 -0.71 40.99 13.55
N ALA A 516 0.52 41.31 13.15
CA ALA A 516 1.19 42.57 13.44
C ALA A 516 0.68 43.77 12.61
N TYR A 517 0.02 43.53 11.47
CA TYR A 517 -0.36 44.57 10.50
C TYR A 517 -1.84 44.61 10.09
N SER A 518 -2.68 43.63 10.46
CA SER A 518 -4.15 43.67 10.21
C SER A 518 -4.95 43.69 11.50
N SER A 519 -6.25 44.00 11.43
CA SER A 519 -7.15 43.82 12.58
C SER A 519 -7.12 42.36 13.06
N VAL A 520 -7.28 42.13 14.37
CA VAL A 520 -7.32 40.75 14.93
C VAL A 520 -8.52 39.98 14.38
N MET A 521 -9.64 40.67 14.18
CA MET A 521 -10.86 40.12 13.60
C MET A 521 -10.61 39.65 12.15
N PHE A 522 -10.02 40.51 11.32
CA PHE A 522 -9.64 40.19 9.95
C PHE A 522 -8.67 39.00 9.88
N HIS A 523 -7.63 38.97 10.73
CA HIS A 523 -6.65 37.87 10.75
C HIS A 523 -7.30 36.51 11.01
N GLN A 524 -8.21 36.44 12.00
CA GLN A 524 -8.90 35.20 12.34
C GLN A 524 -9.94 34.80 11.28
N LEU A 525 -10.64 35.77 10.66
CA LEU A 525 -11.60 35.49 9.59
C LEU A 525 -10.91 35.06 8.28
N ALA A 526 -9.76 35.63 7.94
CA ALA A 526 -8.96 35.19 6.79
C ALA A 526 -8.53 33.72 6.92
N ARG A 527 -8.19 33.27 8.15
CA ARG A 527 -7.89 31.85 8.45
C ARG A 527 -9.05 30.89 8.19
N LEU A 528 -10.29 31.36 8.03
CA LEU A 528 -11.40 30.49 7.66
C LEU A 528 -11.29 29.98 6.21
N LEU A 529 -10.59 30.71 5.34
CA LEU A 529 -10.29 30.30 3.97
C LEU A 529 -9.30 29.12 3.88
N LEU A 530 -8.71 28.67 5.00
CA LEU A 530 -7.82 27.51 5.04
C LEU A 530 -8.48 26.24 4.48
N THR A 531 -9.68 25.88 4.97
CA THR A 531 -10.39 24.67 4.56
C THR A 531 -10.70 24.62 3.04
N PRO A 532 -11.31 25.65 2.40
CA PRO A 532 -11.51 25.63 0.95
C PRO A 532 -10.21 25.63 0.14
N VAL A 533 -9.15 26.33 0.58
CA VAL A 533 -7.87 26.35 -0.14
C VAL A 533 -7.14 25.00 -0.01
N VAL A 534 -7.19 24.34 1.16
CA VAL A 534 -6.69 22.95 1.34
C VAL A 534 -7.44 21.98 0.44
N ALA A 535 -8.78 22.06 0.39
CA ALA A 535 -9.58 21.18 -0.45
C ALA A 535 -9.27 21.36 -1.94
N LEU A 536 -9.17 22.61 -2.41
CA LEU A 536 -8.79 22.95 -3.79
C LEU A 536 -7.36 22.47 -4.11
N LEU A 537 -6.39 22.70 -3.22
CA LEU A 537 -5.00 22.32 -3.44
C LEU A 537 -4.81 20.79 -3.43
N ASN A 538 -5.58 20.06 -2.62
CA ASN A 538 -5.59 18.59 -2.64
C ASN A 538 -6.20 18.04 -3.95
N TYR A 539 -7.29 18.64 -4.44
CA TYR A 539 -7.87 18.32 -5.75
C TYR A 539 -6.88 18.62 -6.90
N MET A 540 -6.23 19.78 -6.91
CA MET A 540 -5.34 20.21 -8.00
C MET A 540 -4.01 19.42 -8.05
N LEU A 541 -3.46 18.99 -6.92
CA LEU A 541 -2.17 18.28 -6.88
C LEU A 541 -2.30 16.75 -6.87
N TYR A 542 -3.40 16.22 -6.33
CA TYR A 542 -3.58 14.77 -6.09
C TYR A 542 -4.88 14.18 -6.67
N SER A 543 -5.67 14.99 -7.41
CA SER A 543 -6.90 14.57 -8.12
C SER A 543 -7.97 13.92 -7.21
N THR A 544 -7.94 14.21 -5.91
CA THR A 544 -8.90 13.65 -4.93
C THR A 544 -10.29 14.22 -5.16
N LYS A 545 -11.26 13.38 -5.52
CA LYS A 545 -12.65 13.78 -5.78
C LYS A 545 -13.32 14.35 -4.52
N ILE A 546 -13.66 15.64 -4.53
CA ILE A 546 -14.44 16.28 -3.46
C ILE A 546 -15.93 15.86 -3.62
N PRO A 547 -16.62 15.37 -2.58
CA PRO A 547 -18.03 15.01 -2.69
C PRO A 547 -18.89 16.25 -2.93
N ARG A 548 -19.76 16.22 -3.96
CA ARG A 548 -20.60 17.37 -4.39
C ARG A 548 -21.38 18.01 -3.23
N ARG A 549 -21.83 17.23 -2.24
CA ARG A 549 -22.55 17.68 -1.04
C ARG A 549 -21.73 18.64 -0.13
N ALA A 550 -20.40 18.62 -0.23
CA ALA A 550 -19.48 19.45 0.55
C ALA A 550 -19.08 20.78 -0.15
N ILE A 551 -19.51 21.02 -1.39
CA ILE A 551 -19.18 22.25 -2.12
C ILE A 551 -20.02 23.44 -1.63
N SER A 552 -21.34 23.26 -1.41
CA SER A 552 -22.22 24.38 -1.03
C SER A 552 -21.89 25.06 0.31
N PRO A 553 -21.44 24.38 1.38
CA PRO A 553 -21.02 25.05 2.61
C PRO A 553 -19.72 25.86 2.45
N LEU A 554 -18.80 25.42 1.57
CA LEU A 554 -17.56 26.15 1.29
C LEU A 554 -17.85 27.46 0.55
N ILE A 555 -18.82 27.47 -0.38
CA ILE A 555 -19.29 28.70 -1.03
C ILE A 555 -19.86 29.68 0.01
N LEU A 556 -20.69 29.19 0.93
CA LEU A 556 -21.31 29.98 2.01
C LEU A 556 -20.28 30.56 2.99
N LEU A 557 -19.22 29.79 3.30
CA LEU A 557 -18.09 30.23 4.11
C LEU A 557 -17.31 31.35 3.38
N CYS A 558 -16.96 31.14 2.12
CA CYS A 558 -16.20 32.10 1.33
C CYS A 558 -16.93 33.45 1.15
N SER A 559 -18.25 33.44 0.93
CA SER A 559 -19.03 34.69 0.84
C SER A 559 -19.11 35.40 2.20
N GLY A 560 -19.25 34.67 3.31
CA GLY A 560 -19.23 35.25 4.65
C GLY A 560 -17.92 35.98 4.97
N VAL A 561 -16.77 35.32 4.73
CA VAL A 561 -15.45 35.95 4.89
C VAL A 561 -15.26 37.14 3.95
N GLY A 562 -15.74 37.05 2.70
CA GLY A 562 -15.70 38.16 1.73
C GLY A 562 -16.46 39.40 2.19
N ILE A 563 -17.68 39.22 2.72
CA ILE A 563 -18.50 40.31 3.27
C ILE A 563 -17.77 41.00 4.42
N VAL A 564 -17.24 40.27 5.40
CA VAL A 564 -16.53 40.90 6.53
C VAL A 564 -15.23 41.57 6.07
N SER A 565 -14.48 40.94 5.17
CA SER A 565 -13.24 41.52 4.61
C SER A 565 -13.49 42.85 3.91
N TYR A 566 -14.65 43.01 3.27
CA TYR A 566 -15.07 44.28 2.67
C TYR A 566 -15.39 45.32 3.75
N TYR A 567 -16.24 44.99 4.74
CA TYR A 567 -16.65 45.96 5.77
C TYR A 567 -15.57 46.29 6.83
N ASP A 568 -14.56 45.44 7.07
CA ASP A 568 -13.35 45.78 7.88
C ASP A 568 -12.38 46.70 7.11
N SER A 569 -12.48 46.76 5.77
CA SER A 569 -11.66 47.65 4.94
C SER A 569 -12.22 49.07 4.76
N LEU A 570 -13.49 49.28 5.12
CA LEU A 570 -14.15 50.59 5.09
C LEU A 570 -13.89 51.33 6.42
N ALA A 571 -13.29 52.52 6.33
CA ALA A 571 -13.06 53.36 7.51
C ALA A 571 -14.36 54.00 8.01
N MET A 572 -14.50 54.13 9.33
CA MET A 572 -15.56 54.95 9.93
C MET A 572 -15.08 56.41 9.99
N ASP A 573 -15.91 57.37 9.59
CA ASP A 573 -15.58 58.81 9.55
C ASP A 573 -15.43 59.48 10.95
N ASN A 574 -15.43 58.71 12.04
CA ASN A 574 -15.19 59.22 13.39
C ASN A 574 -14.38 58.24 14.25
N ALA A 575 -13.49 58.81 15.06
CA ALA A 575 -12.46 58.16 15.88
C ALA A 575 -11.29 57.50 15.11
N SER A 576 -10.11 57.49 15.74
CA SER A 576 -8.81 57.12 15.17
C SER A 576 -8.55 55.60 15.12
N THR A 577 -9.53 54.84 14.65
CA THR A 577 -9.40 53.39 14.39
C THR A 577 -8.69 53.13 13.06
N ALA A 578 -7.55 52.43 13.10
CA ALA A 578 -6.78 52.10 11.92
C ALA A 578 -7.49 51.06 11.04
N SER A 579 -7.82 51.42 9.80
CA SER A 579 -8.27 50.47 8.78
C SER A 579 -7.15 49.48 8.44
N THR A 580 -7.49 48.22 8.16
CA THR A 580 -6.52 47.18 7.80
C THR A 580 -5.76 47.58 6.52
N PRO A 581 -4.44 47.86 6.57
CA PRO A 581 -3.66 48.23 5.39
C PRO A 581 -3.58 47.07 4.38
N SER A 582 -3.49 47.40 3.10
CA SER A 582 -3.41 46.42 1.99
C SER A 582 -2.31 45.35 2.17
N TRP A 583 -1.20 45.70 2.82
CA TRP A 583 -0.13 44.76 3.17
C TRP A 583 -0.55 43.72 4.22
N GLY A 584 -1.38 44.08 5.20
CA GLY A 584 -1.93 43.13 6.18
C GLY A 584 -2.82 42.08 5.50
N THR A 585 -3.66 42.51 4.57
CA THR A 585 -4.45 41.63 3.69
C THR A 585 -3.57 40.69 2.86
N LEU A 586 -2.50 41.20 2.26
CA LEU A 586 -1.57 40.38 1.47
C LEU A 586 -0.87 39.31 2.32
N PHE A 587 -0.38 39.66 3.51
CA PHE A 587 0.26 38.69 4.41
C PHE A 587 -0.73 37.67 4.98
N ALA A 588 -1.99 38.06 5.24
CA ALA A 588 -3.02 37.13 5.68
C ALA A 588 -3.30 36.05 4.61
N LEU A 589 -3.54 36.46 3.36
CA LEU A 589 -3.81 35.54 2.25
C LEU A 589 -2.59 34.68 1.91
N ALA A 590 -1.38 35.26 1.88
CA ALA A 590 -0.15 34.49 1.70
C ALA A 590 0.08 33.47 2.83
N GLY A 591 -0.22 33.84 4.07
CA GLY A 591 -0.16 32.96 5.24
C GLY A 591 -1.18 31.83 5.18
N VAL A 592 -2.38 32.05 4.63
CA VAL A 592 -3.37 30.99 4.36
C VAL A 592 -2.85 30.04 3.28
N CYS A 593 -2.33 30.53 2.16
CA CYS A 593 -1.77 29.69 1.11
C CYS A 593 -0.59 28.83 1.61
N ALA A 594 0.33 29.40 2.40
CA ALA A 594 1.43 28.67 3.03
C ALA A 594 0.90 27.59 4.00
N SER A 595 -0.13 27.91 4.79
CA SER A 595 -0.80 26.95 5.69
C SER A 595 -1.41 25.77 4.93
N SER A 596 -2.02 26.03 3.76
CA SER A 596 -2.63 24.99 2.93
C SER A 596 -1.60 24.04 2.34
N VAL A 597 -0.46 24.56 1.87
CA VAL A 597 0.65 23.73 1.38
C VAL A 597 1.21 22.86 2.51
N TYR A 598 1.46 23.43 3.69
CA TYR A 598 1.97 22.70 4.85
C TYR A 598 1.02 21.59 5.32
N MET A 599 -0.28 21.88 5.47
CA MET A 599 -1.29 20.89 5.87
C MET A 599 -1.40 19.72 4.89
N VAL A 600 -1.35 19.98 3.58
CA VAL A 600 -1.36 18.92 2.56
C VAL A 600 -0.04 18.15 2.55
N TRP A 601 1.09 18.81 2.75
CA TRP A 601 2.40 18.14 2.84
C TRP A 601 2.54 17.23 4.07
N ILE A 602 2.02 17.62 5.26
CA ILE A 602 1.99 16.73 6.44
C ILE A 602 1.39 15.36 6.05
N GLY A 603 0.17 15.36 5.50
CA GLY A 603 -0.54 14.13 5.11
C GLY A 603 0.19 13.28 4.06
N GLN A 604 1.05 13.89 3.25
CA GLN A 604 1.91 13.17 2.29
C GLN A 604 3.18 12.62 2.94
N TYR A 605 3.80 13.36 3.88
CA TYR A 605 5.00 12.93 4.59
C TYR A 605 4.72 11.74 5.51
N HIS A 606 3.55 11.70 6.16
CA HIS A 606 3.03 10.50 6.84
C HIS A 606 3.05 9.25 5.94
N LYS A 607 2.40 9.34 4.77
CA LYS A 607 2.29 8.23 3.80
C LYS A 607 3.64 7.83 3.19
N LYS A 608 4.49 8.83 2.91
CA LYS A 608 5.85 8.62 2.39
C LYS A 608 6.69 7.79 3.37
N PHE A 609 6.81 8.25 4.61
CA PHE A 609 7.78 7.71 5.58
C PHE A 609 7.22 6.64 6.54
N LYS A 610 5.90 6.38 6.54
CA LYS A 610 5.21 5.57 7.57
C LYS A 610 5.57 6.09 8.99
N LEU A 611 5.24 7.35 9.28
CA LEU A 611 5.48 8.01 10.57
C LEU A 611 4.16 8.33 11.27
N ASN A 612 4.12 8.16 12.59
CA ASN A 612 3.11 8.76 13.46
C ASN A 612 3.33 10.29 13.55
N SER A 613 2.27 11.05 13.79
CA SER A 613 2.31 12.51 14.00
C SER A 613 3.39 12.98 14.98
N MET A 614 3.56 12.29 16.11
CA MET A 614 4.57 12.65 17.12
C MET A 614 6.00 12.44 16.61
N GLN A 615 6.23 11.37 15.83
CA GLN A 615 7.53 11.08 15.21
C GLN A 615 7.86 12.11 14.12
N LEU A 616 6.89 12.51 13.30
CA LEU A 616 7.09 13.53 12.27
C LEU A 616 7.44 14.89 12.91
N LEU A 617 6.70 15.30 13.95
CA LEU A 617 6.97 16.55 14.67
C LEU A 617 8.31 16.52 15.44
N LEU A 618 8.73 15.36 15.98
CA LEU A 618 10.03 15.17 16.64
C LEU A 618 11.20 15.40 15.67
N ASN A 619 11.09 14.97 14.41
CA ASN A 619 12.10 15.24 13.38
C ASN A 619 12.02 16.69 12.86
N GLN A 620 10.82 17.28 12.79
CA GLN A 620 10.60 18.61 12.20
C GLN A 620 10.95 19.78 13.15
N ALA A 621 10.54 19.71 14.42
CA ALA A 621 10.63 20.84 15.35
C ALA A 621 12.07 21.35 15.59
N PRO A 622 13.11 20.51 15.72
CA PRO A 622 14.50 20.98 15.82
C PRO A 622 14.96 21.73 14.55
N VAL A 623 14.58 21.24 13.36
CA VAL A 623 14.94 21.86 12.07
C VAL A 623 14.23 23.21 11.91
N SER A 624 12.94 23.30 12.25
CA SER A 624 12.22 24.58 12.29
C SER A 624 12.79 25.55 13.32
N THR A 625 13.28 25.07 14.47
CA THR A 625 13.97 25.91 15.47
C THR A 625 15.24 26.53 14.89
N VAL A 626 16.11 25.72 14.25
CA VAL A 626 17.35 26.20 13.64
C VAL A 626 17.08 27.22 12.52
N LEU A 627 16.14 26.91 11.61
CA LEU A 627 15.73 27.83 10.54
C LEU A 627 15.24 29.18 11.08
N LEU A 628 14.42 29.18 12.15
CA LEU A 628 13.94 30.42 12.76
C LEU A 628 15.05 31.18 13.50
N LEU A 629 15.92 30.49 14.27
CA LEU A 629 17.04 31.12 14.96
C LEU A 629 18.00 31.84 14.00
N LEU A 630 18.27 31.27 12.83
CA LEU A 630 19.08 31.91 11.78
C LEU A 630 18.44 33.22 11.24
N THR A 631 17.13 33.43 11.43
CA THR A 631 16.45 34.70 11.09
C THR A 631 16.34 35.68 12.25
N VAL A 632 16.59 35.28 13.50
CA VAL A 632 16.51 36.17 14.67
C VAL A 632 17.39 37.41 14.54
N PRO A 633 18.67 37.32 14.09
CA PRO A 633 19.54 38.50 13.93
C PRO A 633 19.03 39.55 12.92
N PHE A 634 18.16 39.16 11.98
CA PHE A 634 17.61 40.06 10.95
C PHE A 634 16.22 40.59 11.31
N THR A 635 15.55 39.98 12.30
CA THR A 635 14.16 40.29 12.71
C THR A 635 14.11 41.08 14.02
N SER A 636 14.98 40.76 14.98
CA SER A 636 14.81 41.08 16.40
C SER A 636 16.00 41.88 16.95
N THR A 637 15.72 42.84 17.83
CA THR A 637 16.73 43.59 18.60
C THR A 637 16.81 43.04 20.02
N PRO A 638 18.01 42.77 20.58
CA PRO A 638 18.12 42.21 21.92
C PRO A 638 17.57 43.17 22.99
N PRO A 639 16.85 42.67 24.01
CA PRO A 639 16.34 43.51 25.09
C PRO A 639 17.49 43.98 25.99
N LEU A 640 17.67 45.29 26.10
CA LEU A 640 18.73 45.95 26.89
C LEU A 640 18.23 46.46 28.26
N GLY A 641 17.05 45.99 28.71
CA GLY A 641 16.41 46.40 29.97
C GLY A 641 16.28 45.25 30.98
N ALA A 642 16.21 45.59 32.26
CA ALA A 642 15.98 44.62 33.34
C ALA A 642 14.51 44.15 33.34
N VAL A 643 14.27 42.91 32.90
CA VAL A 643 12.94 42.31 32.78
C VAL A 643 12.49 41.68 34.12
N PRO A 644 11.29 41.98 34.63
CA PRO A 644 10.81 41.45 35.91
C PRO A 644 10.53 39.94 35.86
N VAL A 645 10.69 39.26 37.01
CA VAL A 645 10.55 37.80 37.14
C VAL A 645 9.17 37.29 36.70
N SER A 646 8.11 38.08 36.88
CA SER A 646 6.76 37.75 36.40
C SER A 646 6.69 37.57 34.88
N MET A 647 7.41 38.38 34.10
CA MET A 647 7.48 38.21 32.64
C MET A 647 8.22 36.92 32.26
N TRP A 648 9.29 36.56 32.97
CA TRP A 648 10.00 35.30 32.74
C TRP A 648 9.12 34.06 33.00
N ILE A 649 8.28 34.11 34.04
CA ILE A 649 7.29 33.05 34.33
C ILE A 649 6.25 32.96 33.20
N LEU A 650 5.76 34.09 32.68
CA LEU A 650 4.82 34.13 31.55
C LEU A 650 5.44 33.63 30.24
N ILE A 651 6.72 33.91 30.00
CA ILE A 651 7.49 33.37 28.86
C ILE A 651 7.60 31.84 28.98
N LEU A 652 7.95 31.32 30.14
CA LEU A 652 8.02 29.87 30.41
C LEU A 652 6.65 29.20 30.17
N LEU A 653 5.59 29.78 30.72
CA LEU A 653 4.21 29.31 30.57
C LEU A 653 3.75 29.33 29.10
N SER A 654 4.14 30.35 28.32
CA SER A 654 3.84 30.42 26.88
C SER A 654 4.45 29.25 26.09
N GLY A 655 5.63 28.78 26.50
CA GLY A 655 6.29 27.60 25.91
C GLY A 655 5.54 26.30 26.18
N ILE A 656 5.03 26.14 27.41
CA ILE A 656 4.19 25.00 27.80
C ILE A 656 2.90 25.00 26.97
N PHE A 657 2.18 26.13 26.89
CA PHE A 657 0.99 26.22 26.06
C PHE A 657 1.28 25.97 24.56
N ALA A 658 2.41 26.45 24.03
CA ALA A 658 2.80 26.19 22.65
C ALA A 658 3.02 24.70 22.36
N SER A 659 3.72 23.99 23.26
CA SER A 659 3.91 22.55 23.13
C SER A 659 2.59 21.78 23.19
N LEU A 660 1.66 22.16 24.08
CA LEU A 660 0.32 21.57 24.17
C LEU A 660 -0.52 21.82 22.91
N VAL A 661 -0.50 23.03 22.34
CA VAL A 661 -1.17 23.35 21.06
C VAL A 661 -0.61 22.50 19.92
N ASN A 662 0.71 22.38 19.82
CA ASN A 662 1.36 21.60 18.76
C ASN A 662 1.04 20.10 18.89
N LEU A 663 1.23 19.51 20.07
CA LEU A 663 0.95 18.10 20.36
C LEU A 663 -0.53 17.75 20.06
N SER A 664 -1.47 18.50 20.64
CA SER A 664 -2.90 18.23 20.46
C SER A 664 -3.37 18.44 19.01
N GLN A 665 -2.84 19.44 18.30
CA GLN A 665 -3.18 19.65 16.89
C GLN A 665 -2.70 18.48 16.02
N PHE A 666 -1.52 17.94 16.29
CA PHE A 666 -0.99 16.78 15.57
C PHE A 666 -1.77 15.51 15.89
N PHE A 667 -2.16 15.24 17.15
CA PHE A 667 -3.07 14.13 17.49
C PHE A 667 -4.43 14.21 16.75
N ILE A 668 -5.01 15.40 16.64
CA ILE A 668 -6.28 15.62 15.92
C ILE A 668 -6.13 15.34 14.41
N ILE A 669 -4.98 15.69 13.81
CA ILE A 669 -4.66 15.41 12.40
C ILE A 669 -4.43 13.91 12.16
N ASP A 670 -3.78 13.20 13.09
CA ASP A 670 -3.55 11.74 13.03
C ASP A 670 -4.90 10.99 13.00
N LEU A 671 -5.78 11.29 13.97
CA LEU A 671 -7.07 10.61 14.14
C LEU A 671 -8.07 10.94 13.01
N ALA A 672 -8.26 12.23 12.70
CA ALA A 672 -9.33 12.66 11.81
C ALA A 672 -8.88 12.91 10.35
N GLY A 673 -7.58 12.99 10.09
CA GLY A 673 -7.00 13.40 8.80
C GLY A 673 -6.94 14.93 8.61
N PRO A 674 -6.20 15.42 7.60
CA PRO A 674 -5.83 16.85 7.50
C PRO A 674 -7.01 17.81 7.26
N ILE A 675 -8.03 17.41 6.48
CA ILE A 675 -9.20 18.29 6.21
C ILE A 675 -10.10 18.38 7.44
N SER A 676 -10.36 17.25 8.12
CA SER A 676 -11.05 17.21 9.40
C SER A 676 -10.30 17.99 10.49
N GLY A 677 -8.96 17.91 10.48
CA GLY A 677 -8.08 18.69 11.34
C GLY A 677 -8.22 20.20 11.12
N THR A 678 -8.44 20.69 9.90
CA THR A 678 -8.72 22.11 9.67
C THR A 678 -10.11 22.52 10.16
N VAL A 679 -11.11 21.63 10.15
CA VAL A 679 -12.44 21.88 10.75
C VAL A 679 -12.34 22.08 12.27
N VAL A 680 -11.69 21.16 12.98
CA VAL A 680 -11.45 21.30 14.44
C VAL A 680 -10.56 22.52 14.71
N GLY A 681 -9.56 22.75 13.87
CA GLY A 681 -8.70 23.94 13.88
C GLY A 681 -9.43 25.26 13.60
N GLN A 682 -10.68 25.24 13.14
CA GLN A 682 -11.53 26.42 12.92
C GLN A 682 -12.52 26.66 14.07
N LEU A 683 -12.92 25.63 14.83
CA LEU A 683 -13.76 25.79 16.03
C LEU A 683 -13.15 26.76 17.06
N LYS A 684 -11.83 26.66 17.28
CA LYS A 684 -11.07 27.59 18.15
C LYS A 684 -11.08 29.03 17.63
N THR A 685 -11.13 29.22 16.32
CA THR A 685 -11.22 30.55 15.69
C THR A 685 -12.55 31.22 16.04
N CYS A 686 -13.67 30.48 16.03
CA CYS A 686 -14.98 30.98 16.45
C CYS A 686 -14.97 31.53 17.88
N ILE A 687 -14.34 30.78 18.80
CA ILE A 687 -14.24 31.13 20.23
C ILE A 687 -13.35 32.38 20.41
N ILE A 688 -12.21 32.45 19.71
CA ILE A 688 -11.31 33.62 19.76
C ILE A 688 -11.98 34.88 19.18
N VAL A 689 -12.79 34.74 18.12
CA VAL A 689 -13.59 35.85 17.55
C VAL A 689 -14.69 36.29 18.52
N GLY A 690 -15.40 35.35 19.16
CA GLY A 690 -16.43 35.65 20.16
C GLY A 690 -15.88 36.35 21.41
N LEU A 691 -14.76 35.87 21.96
CA LEU A 691 -14.06 36.53 23.07
C LEU A 691 -13.46 37.87 22.63
N GLY A 692 -12.94 37.96 21.40
CA GLY A 692 -12.44 39.19 20.80
C GLY A 692 -13.52 40.28 20.73
N TRP A 693 -14.76 39.90 20.41
CA TRP A 693 -15.92 40.79 20.46
C TRP A 693 -16.32 41.17 21.90
N ALA A 694 -16.42 40.19 22.80
CA ALA A 694 -16.81 40.41 24.20
C ALA A 694 -15.88 41.36 24.98
N PHE A 695 -14.62 41.49 24.55
CA PHE A 695 -13.64 42.43 25.12
C PHE A 695 -13.25 43.58 24.15
N SER A 696 -14.00 43.79 23.06
CA SER A 696 -13.79 44.90 22.11
C SER A 696 -14.70 46.08 22.42
N THR A 697 -14.11 47.26 22.60
CA THR A 697 -14.84 48.53 22.74
C THR A 697 -15.17 49.21 21.40
N HIS A 698 -14.92 48.54 20.27
CA HIS A 698 -15.14 49.10 18.93
C HIS A 698 -16.57 48.82 18.42
N PRO A 699 -17.28 49.81 17.83
CA PRO A 699 -18.55 49.59 17.16
C PRO A 699 -18.36 48.73 15.90
N ILE A 700 -19.32 47.87 15.59
CA ILE A 700 -19.27 46.94 14.45
C ILE A 700 -20.45 47.19 13.51
N TYR A 701 -20.18 47.33 12.21
CA TYR A 701 -21.21 47.43 11.17
C TYR A 701 -22.13 46.20 11.17
N PHE A 702 -23.45 46.41 11.11
CA PHE A 702 -24.44 45.33 11.07
C PHE A 702 -24.19 44.33 9.92
N GLN A 703 -23.74 44.82 8.77
CA GLN A 703 -23.39 44.02 7.60
C GLN A 703 -22.19 43.09 7.88
N SER A 704 -21.24 43.51 8.71
CA SER A 704 -20.15 42.66 9.20
C SER A 704 -20.67 41.54 10.11
N ILE A 705 -21.65 41.83 10.98
CA ILE A 705 -22.27 40.81 11.84
C ILE A 705 -22.95 39.73 10.97
N VAL A 706 -23.67 40.13 9.91
CA VAL A 706 -24.27 39.20 8.94
C VAL A 706 -23.20 38.33 8.26
N GLY A 707 -22.07 38.91 7.83
CA GLY A 707 -20.95 38.17 7.24
C GLY A 707 -20.30 37.15 8.20
N ILE A 708 -20.14 37.52 9.48
CA ILE A 708 -19.64 36.62 10.53
C ILE A 708 -20.60 35.44 10.73
N ILE A 709 -21.91 35.70 10.86
CA ILE A 709 -22.94 34.66 11.01
C ILE A 709 -22.91 33.71 9.80
N LEU A 710 -22.82 34.26 8.58
CA LEU A 710 -22.77 33.46 7.35
C LEU A 710 -21.54 32.53 7.30
N ALA A 711 -20.36 33.03 7.71
CA ALA A 711 -19.14 32.25 7.81
C ALA A 711 -19.21 31.17 8.89
N LEU A 712 -19.77 31.49 10.07
CA LEU A 712 -20.00 30.53 11.16
C LEU A 712 -20.98 29.42 10.74
N VAL A 713 -22.08 29.74 10.06
CA VAL A 713 -23.05 28.76 9.56
C VAL A 713 -22.45 27.90 8.44
N GLY A 714 -21.69 28.49 7.51
CA GLY A 714 -20.93 27.76 6.50
C GLY A 714 -19.96 26.75 7.12
N MET A 715 -19.22 27.16 8.16
CA MET A 715 -18.39 26.27 8.96
C MET A 715 -19.19 25.17 9.64
N SER A 716 -20.22 25.48 10.44
CA SER A 716 -21.03 24.46 11.14
C SER A 716 -21.66 23.43 10.20
N ILE A 717 -22.16 23.84 9.02
CA ILE A 717 -22.71 22.91 8.03
C ILE A 717 -21.60 22.09 7.37
N SER A 718 -20.43 22.67 7.09
CA SER A 718 -19.27 21.89 6.62
C SER A 718 -18.82 20.88 7.67
N ALA A 719 -18.73 21.29 8.93
CA ALA A 719 -18.32 20.47 10.06
C ALA A 719 -19.29 19.32 10.30
N LEU A 720 -20.61 19.55 10.16
CA LEU A 720 -21.61 18.49 10.26
C LEU A 720 -21.52 17.51 9.09
N LYS A 721 -21.36 17.99 7.85
CA LYS A 721 -21.26 17.12 6.65
C LYS A 721 -19.96 16.33 6.59
N TRP A 722 -18.83 16.92 6.99
CA TRP A 722 -17.56 16.20 7.19
C TRP A 722 -17.64 15.31 8.44
N GLY A 723 -18.35 15.71 9.49
CA GLY A 723 -18.62 14.91 10.68
C GLY A 723 -19.37 13.62 10.40
N VAL A 724 -20.41 13.66 9.55
CA VAL A 724 -21.09 12.45 9.05
C VAL A 724 -20.14 11.58 8.21
N TYR A 725 -19.21 12.18 7.46
CA TYR A 725 -18.14 11.45 6.76
C TYR A 725 -17.15 10.79 7.74
N ILE A 726 -16.78 11.49 8.83
CA ILE A 726 -15.92 10.99 9.92
C ILE A 726 -16.64 9.88 10.72
N GLY A 727 -17.97 9.90 10.79
CA GLY A 727 -18.77 8.79 11.33
C GLY A 727 -18.61 7.49 10.54
N CYS A 728 -18.21 7.55 9.26
CA CYS A 728 -17.86 6.40 8.43
C CYS A 728 -16.35 6.16 8.30
N GLU A 729 -15.49 7.20 8.38
CA GLU A 729 -14.02 7.02 8.30
C GLU A 729 -13.35 6.71 9.65
N GLY A 730 -13.91 7.15 10.78
CA GLY A 730 -13.35 6.91 12.11
C GLY A 730 -13.48 5.45 12.56
N THR A 731 -14.60 4.82 12.24
CA THR A 731 -14.82 3.37 12.35
C THR A 731 -13.88 2.57 11.44
N VAL A 732 -13.52 3.10 10.26
CA VAL A 732 -12.62 2.43 9.31
C VAL A 732 -11.13 2.58 9.66
N ARG A 733 -10.74 3.59 10.46
CA ARG A 733 -9.33 3.85 10.81
C ARG A 733 -8.91 3.39 12.21
N GLN A 734 -9.82 2.85 13.02
CA GLN A 734 -9.50 2.47 14.40
C GLN A 734 -10.08 1.11 14.83
N CYS A 735 -10.24 0.20 13.87
CA CYS A 735 -10.23 -1.24 14.15
C CYS A 735 -8.78 -1.72 14.37
N PRO A 736 -8.49 -2.45 15.47
CA PRO A 736 -7.48 -3.50 15.46
C PRO A 736 -7.87 -4.60 14.46
N GLU A 737 -6.97 -5.57 14.30
CA GLU A 737 -7.03 -6.67 13.32
C GLU A 737 -8.25 -7.62 13.46
N LEU A 738 -8.36 -8.53 12.48
CA LEU A 738 -9.32 -9.64 12.36
C LEU A 738 -10.78 -9.26 12.04
N GLY A 739 -11.49 -10.23 11.46
CA GLY A 739 -12.94 -10.19 11.34
C GLY A 739 -13.60 -10.62 12.65
N ALA A 740 -14.56 -9.81 13.11
CA ALA A 740 -15.50 -10.14 14.17
C ALA A 740 -16.90 -9.63 13.77
N PRO A 741 -18.01 -10.21 14.30
CA PRO A 741 -19.36 -9.88 13.84
C PRO A 741 -19.76 -8.43 14.11
N ILE A 742 -20.65 -7.89 13.26
CA ILE A 742 -21.13 -6.51 13.31
C ILE A 742 -22.52 -6.48 13.97
N ASP A 743 -22.60 -6.63 15.29
CA ASP A 743 -23.82 -6.23 16.02
C ASP A 743 -24.00 -4.70 15.95
N GLY A 744 -25.25 -4.25 15.81
CA GLY A 744 -25.56 -2.98 15.15
C GLY A 744 -26.94 -2.39 15.46
N ARG A 745 -27.50 -2.60 16.65
CA ARG A 745 -28.73 -1.89 17.08
C ARG A 745 -28.46 -0.45 17.56
N PRO A 746 -29.06 0.60 16.95
CA PRO A 746 -29.41 1.84 17.62
C PRO A 746 -30.81 1.72 18.26
N LYS A 747 -31.02 2.34 19.43
CA LYS A 747 -32.31 2.33 20.15
C LYS A 747 -33.31 3.37 19.62
N THR A 748 -34.59 3.02 19.68
CA THR A 748 -35.71 3.96 19.81
C THR A 748 -36.73 3.39 20.80
N ASP A 749 -36.84 4.01 21.98
CA ASP A 749 -37.84 3.70 23.01
C ASP A 749 -39.04 4.67 22.87
N PRO A 750 -40.23 4.42 23.47
CA PRO A 750 -40.86 3.15 23.89
C PRO A 750 -42.30 3.01 23.32
N LYS A 751 -43.12 2.10 23.92
CA LYS A 751 -44.55 1.76 23.69
C LYS A 751 -44.77 0.52 22.83
N ASP A 752 -45.67 -0.42 23.12
CA ASP A 752 -46.59 -0.77 24.26
C ASP A 752 -46.89 -2.29 24.02
N GLU A 753 -47.03 -3.30 24.92
CA GLU A 753 -46.99 -3.51 26.39
C GLU A 753 -46.68 -5.03 26.71
N ASP A 754 -46.09 -5.35 27.88
CA ASP A 754 -46.04 -6.59 28.74
C ASP A 754 -45.51 -8.03 28.32
N GLU A 755 -44.85 -8.65 29.34
CA GLU A 755 -44.43 -10.05 29.71
C GLU A 755 -44.80 -11.29 28.81
N ASP A 756 -44.06 -12.43 28.77
CA ASP A 756 -43.06 -13.02 29.69
C ASP A 756 -42.15 -14.09 28.99
N GLY A 757 -41.00 -14.47 29.58
CA GLY A 757 -40.25 -15.72 29.26
C GLY A 757 -38.85 -15.61 28.59
N ASP A 758 -37.88 -16.39 29.10
CA ASP A 758 -36.51 -16.50 28.56
C ASP A 758 -36.38 -17.50 27.39
N GLU A 759 -36.09 -17.01 26.18
CA GLU A 759 -35.50 -17.82 25.08
C GLU A 759 -34.19 -17.20 24.57
N ASP A 760 -33.19 -18.05 24.33
CA ASP A 760 -31.85 -17.65 23.85
C ASP A 760 -31.90 -17.36 22.34
N ILE A 761 -32.20 -16.11 21.98
CA ILE A 761 -32.33 -15.65 20.58
C ILE A 761 -30.95 -15.62 19.90
N SER A 762 -30.49 -16.80 19.48
CA SER A 762 -29.28 -16.96 18.67
C SER A 762 -29.38 -16.16 17.37
N GLU A 763 -28.29 -15.50 16.97
CA GLU A 763 -28.25 -14.62 15.79
C GLU A 763 -28.60 -15.36 14.48
N THR A 764 -29.84 -15.20 13.99
CA THR A 764 -30.25 -15.70 12.68
C THR A 764 -29.57 -14.90 11.56
N PRO A 765 -28.82 -15.52 10.63
CA PRO A 765 -28.17 -14.78 9.56
C PRO A 765 -29.16 -14.07 8.64
N LEU A 766 -28.79 -12.89 8.13
CA LEU A 766 -29.61 -12.07 7.24
C LEU A 766 -30.04 -12.81 5.96
N VAL A 767 -29.23 -13.77 5.47
CA VAL A 767 -29.56 -14.61 4.32
C VAL A 767 -30.74 -15.55 4.63
N ASN A 768 -30.76 -16.14 5.83
CA ASN A 768 -31.80 -17.05 6.28
C ASN A 768 -33.13 -16.29 6.41
N VAL A 769 -33.13 -15.11 7.05
CA VAL A 769 -34.32 -14.25 7.17
C VAL A 769 -34.81 -13.75 5.80
N ALA A 770 -33.90 -13.39 4.88
CA ALA A 770 -34.28 -12.99 3.52
C ALA A 770 -34.89 -14.15 2.72
N ALA A 771 -34.43 -15.39 2.92
CA ALA A 771 -34.99 -16.58 2.30
C ALA A 771 -36.33 -17.00 2.91
N GLU A 772 -36.46 -16.94 4.25
CA GLU A 772 -37.70 -17.17 5.01
C GLU A 772 -38.82 -16.18 4.64
N ARG A 773 -38.47 -14.91 4.36
CA ARG A 773 -39.41 -13.84 3.97
C ARG A 773 -39.59 -13.67 2.46
N GLY A 774 -38.87 -14.45 1.65
CA GLY A 774 -38.98 -14.42 0.19
C GLY A 774 -38.40 -13.16 -0.47
N TYR A 775 -37.50 -12.44 0.20
CA TYR A 775 -36.89 -11.20 -0.28
C TYR A 775 -35.75 -11.47 -1.27
N ASP A 776 -36.12 -11.94 -2.46
CA ASP A 776 -35.27 -12.25 -3.61
C ASP A 776 -34.22 -11.17 -3.94
N GLY A 777 -34.61 -9.91 -4.04
CA GLY A 777 -33.69 -8.79 -4.31
C GLY A 777 -32.78 -8.42 -3.13
N VAL A 778 -33.11 -8.83 -1.91
CA VAL A 778 -32.23 -8.71 -0.74
C VAL A 778 -31.25 -9.89 -0.71
N LEU A 779 -31.70 -11.09 -1.05
CA LEU A 779 -30.86 -12.26 -1.27
C LEU A 779 -29.79 -12.01 -2.35
N GLU A 780 -30.18 -11.46 -3.51
CA GLU A 780 -29.24 -11.14 -4.59
C GLU A 780 -28.16 -10.17 -4.11
N LEU A 781 -28.54 -9.13 -3.37
CA LEU A 781 -27.61 -8.16 -2.80
C LEU A 781 -26.68 -8.78 -1.73
N LEU A 782 -27.22 -9.63 -0.84
CA LEU A 782 -26.41 -10.29 0.20
C LEU A 782 -25.39 -11.26 -0.42
N LEU A 783 -25.78 -12.02 -1.45
CA LEU A 783 -24.91 -12.93 -2.19
C LEU A 783 -23.85 -12.15 -2.99
N ASP A 784 -24.18 -11.01 -3.60
CA ASP A 784 -23.19 -10.14 -4.27
C ASP A 784 -22.16 -9.52 -3.33
N TYR A 785 -22.49 -9.36 -2.04
CA TYR A 785 -21.58 -8.89 -0.99
C TYR A 785 -20.90 -10.01 -0.20
N GLY A 786 -20.98 -11.26 -0.68
CA GLY A 786 -20.21 -12.39 -0.16
C GLY A 786 -20.87 -13.21 0.95
N ALA A 787 -22.16 -13.04 1.22
CA ALA A 787 -22.87 -13.84 2.21
C ALA A 787 -23.06 -15.30 1.74
N SER A 788 -23.10 -16.26 2.67
CA SER A 788 -23.13 -17.69 2.33
C SER A 788 -24.53 -18.19 2.02
N ALA A 789 -24.73 -18.75 0.82
CA ALA A 789 -25.95 -19.48 0.46
C ALA A 789 -26.14 -20.80 1.27
N ASN A 790 -25.12 -21.21 2.02
CA ASN A 790 -25.03 -22.48 2.75
C ASN A 790 -24.89 -22.29 4.28
N GLU A 791 -25.27 -21.13 4.81
CA GLU A 791 -25.10 -20.82 6.23
C GLU A 791 -26.05 -21.66 7.10
N ASN A 792 -25.46 -22.55 7.90
CA ASN A 792 -26.15 -23.51 8.77
C ASN A 792 -25.61 -23.34 10.20
N ARG A 793 -26.50 -23.07 11.15
CA ARG A 793 -26.21 -22.98 12.59
C ARG A 793 -27.25 -23.77 13.36
N GLN A 794 -26.94 -24.06 14.62
CA GLN A 794 -27.48 -25.20 15.39
C GLN A 794 -29.02 -25.32 15.50
N PHE A 795 -29.78 -24.24 15.27
CA PHE A 795 -31.24 -24.25 15.17
C PHE A 795 -31.80 -23.52 13.92
N ALA A 796 -30.93 -22.98 13.06
CA ALA A 796 -31.30 -22.19 11.89
C ALA A 796 -31.18 -23.02 10.61
N ARG A 797 -32.33 -23.44 10.06
CA ARG A 797 -32.41 -24.16 8.78
C ARG A 797 -31.71 -23.37 7.66
N ALA A 798 -31.06 -24.07 6.73
CA ALA A 798 -30.29 -23.46 5.65
C ALA A 798 -31.18 -22.60 4.72
N PRO A 799 -30.66 -21.51 4.11
CA PRO A 799 -31.46 -20.58 3.30
C PRO A 799 -32.35 -21.25 2.24
N LEU A 800 -31.81 -22.23 1.50
CA LEU A 800 -32.57 -22.96 0.48
C LEU A 800 -33.77 -23.71 1.08
N SER A 801 -33.61 -24.35 2.23
CA SER A 801 -34.70 -25.05 2.91
C SER A 801 -35.76 -24.11 3.49
N LEU A 802 -35.39 -22.90 3.93
CA LEU A 802 -36.34 -21.87 4.37
C LEU A 802 -37.16 -21.31 3.20
N ALA A 803 -36.52 -21.09 2.04
CA ALA A 803 -37.23 -20.68 0.83
C ALA A 803 -38.21 -21.76 0.33
N ILE A 804 -37.83 -23.04 0.41
CA ILE A 804 -38.70 -24.17 0.02
C ILE A 804 -39.90 -24.30 0.97
N GLN A 805 -39.68 -24.26 2.29
CA GLN A 805 -40.73 -24.46 3.30
C GLN A 805 -41.78 -23.33 3.29
N ASN A 806 -41.39 -22.10 2.95
CA ASN A 806 -42.31 -20.96 2.85
C ASN A 806 -42.86 -20.72 1.42
N GLY A 807 -42.59 -21.63 0.47
CA GLY A 807 -43.10 -21.53 -0.91
C GLY A 807 -42.53 -20.34 -1.71
N HIS A 808 -41.28 -19.95 -1.44
CA HIS A 808 -40.65 -18.74 -1.99
C HIS A 808 -39.80 -19.02 -3.22
N ASP A 809 -40.50 -19.34 -4.31
CA ASP A 809 -39.99 -19.73 -5.62
C ASP A 809 -38.93 -18.76 -6.20
N ALA A 810 -39.10 -17.45 -6.01
CA ALA A 810 -38.15 -16.43 -6.45
C ALA A 810 -36.83 -16.47 -5.65
N ALA A 811 -36.92 -16.58 -4.32
CA ALA A 811 -35.76 -16.73 -3.44
C ALA A 811 -35.00 -18.04 -3.72
N MET A 812 -35.73 -19.14 -3.93
CA MET A 812 -35.16 -20.43 -4.36
C MET A 812 -34.41 -20.31 -5.69
N ARG A 813 -34.95 -19.59 -6.67
CA ARG A 813 -34.24 -19.33 -7.95
C ARG A 813 -32.98 -18.48 -7.74
N VAL A 814 -33.02 -17.40 -6.94
CA VAL A 814 -31.83 -16.58 -6.65
C VAL A 814 -30.71 -17.38 -5.97
N LEU A 815 -31.07 -18.34 -5.10
CA LEU A 815 -30.12 -19.24 -4.43
C LEU A 815 -29.51 -20.32 -5.35
N LEU A 816 -30.19 -20.69 -6.44
CA LEU A 816 -29.77 -21.75 -7.37
C LEU A 816 -29.12 -21.22 -8.67
N ALA A 817 -29.61 -20.11 -9.22
CA ALA A 817 -29.37 -19.69 -10.61
C ALA A 817 -27.99 -19.05 -10.92
N ARG A 818 -26.94 -19.37 -10.17
CA ARG A 818 -25.56 -18.90 -10.45
C ARG A 818 -24.74 -19.97 -11.18
N GLU A 819 -25.07 -20.15 -12.46
CA GLU A 819 -24.21 -20.84 -13.44
C GLU A 819 -23.41 -19.85 -14.32
N ASP A 820 -24.05 -18.76 -14.80
CA ASP A 820 -23.56 -18.02 -15.97
C ASP A 820 -22.81 -16.69 -15.69
N THR A 821 -22.69 -16.25 -14.43
CA THR A 821 -22.04 -14.96 -14.09
C THR A 821 -20.60 -15.12 -13.59
N LYS A 822 -19.75 -14.18 -14.00
CA LYS A 822 -18.28 -14.27 -13.98
C LYS A 822 -17.63 -14.03 -12.58
N MET A 823 -18.26 -14.49 -11.51
CA MET A 823 -17.82 -14.29 -10.11
C MET A 823 -17.96 -15.58 -9.26
N LEU A 824 -17.53 -16.72 -9.80
CA LEU A 824 -17.82 -18.05 -9.25
C LEU A 824 -16.76 -18.58 -8.23
N LEU A 825 -16.25 -17.73 -7.32
CA LEU A 825 -15.19 -18.13 -6.37
C LEU A 825 -15.34 -17.64 -4.91
N LEU A 826 -16.39 -16.87 -4.57
CA LEU A 826 -16.58 -16.35 -3.20
C LEU A 826 -17.92 -16.71 -2.55
N THR A 827 -19.00 -16.89 -3.32
CA THR A 827 -20.26 -17.46 -2.82
C THR A 827 -20.53 -18.79 -3.49
N GLY A 828 -20.37 -19.89 -2.75
CA GLY A 828 -20.71 -21.23 -3.24
C GLY A 828 -22.20 -21.37 -3.54
N ARG A 829 -22.54 -22.15 -4.57
CA ARG A 829 -23.93 -22.50 -4.91
C ARG A 829 -24.64 -23.09 -3.69
N ALA A 830 -25.96 -22.85 -3.56
CA ALA A 830 -26.76 -23.51 -2.53
C ALA A 830 -26.67 -25.04 -2.71
N ASN A 831 -26.27 -25.74 -1.64
CA ASN A 831 -26.01 -27.17 -1.67
C ASN A 831 -27.33 -27.95 -1.63
N VAL A 832 -27.72 -28.49 -2.80
CA VAL A 832 -28.94 -29.29 -2.98
C VAL A 832 -28.95 -30.63 -2.22
N HIS A 833 -27.84 -31.00 -1.56
CA HIS A 833 -27.74 -32.16 -0.66
C HIS A 833 -27.53 -31.75 0.82
N ALA A 834 -27.65 -30.47 1.17
CA ALA A 834 -27.47 -30.00 2.54
C ALA A 834 -28.55 -30.59 3.48
N ARG A 835 -28.13 -31.43 4.41
CA ARG A 835 -29.00 -31.98 5.45
C ARG A 835 -29.24 -30.93 6.54
N ASN A 836 -30.49 -30.82 6.98
CA ASN A 836 -30.89 -29.97 8.08
C ASN A 836 -30.71 -30.69 9.44
N ALA A 837 -31.14 -30.05 10.54
CA ALA A 837 -31.02 -30.61 11.89
C ALA A 837 -31.86 -31.88 12.14
N GLU A 838 -32.81 -32.19 11.25
CA GLU A 838 -33.61 -33.42 11.29
C GLU A 838 -33.09 -34.45 10.25
N GLY A 839 -31.85 -34.30 9.78
CA GLY A 839 -31.22 -35.16 8.78
C GLY A 839 -31.76 -34.99 7.35
N ARG A 840 -32.83 -34.21 7.14
CA ARG A 840 -33.56 -34.11 5.86
C ARG A 840 -32.85 -33.20 4.84
N THR A 841 -32.83 -33.60 3.58
CA THR A 841 -32.30 -32.81 2.45
C THR A 841 -33.32 -31.78 1.94
N PRO A 842 -32.93 -30.83 1.07
CA PRO A 842 -33.86 -29.83 0.54
C PRO A 842 -34.98 -30.46 -0.30
N ILE A 843 -34.71 -31.57 -1.00
CA ILE A 843 -35.73 -32.30 -1.77
C ILE A 843 -36.73 -33.01 -0.85
N MET A 844 -36.31 -33.56 0.30
CA MET A 844 -37.24 -34.08 1.33
C MET A 844 -38.11 -32.97 1.93
N CYS A 845 -37.56 -31.76 2.10
CA CYS A 845 -38.33 -30.59 2.55
C CYS A 845 -39.35 -30.13 1.49
N ALA A 846 -39.09 -30.38 0.20
CA ALA A 846 -40.00 -30.11 -0.90
C ALA A 846 -41.09 -31.19 -1.08
N THR A 847 -40.96 -32.36 -0.42
CA THR A 847 -41.94 -33.47 -0.47
C THR A 847 -42.66 -33.72 0.87
N GLY A 848 -42.57 -32.78 1.83
CA GLY A 848 -43.31 -32.85 3.09
C GLY A 848 -44.80 -32.55 2.91
N GLU A 849 -45.64 -32.98 3.86
CA GLU A 849 -47.11 -32.88 3.80
C GLU A 849 -47.65 -31.44 3.61
N GLU A 850 -46.85 -30.42 3.94
CA GLU A 850 -47.20 -29.01 3.85
C GLU A 850 -47.00 -28.41 2.44
N ASN A 851 -46.35 -29.12 1.51
CA ASN A 851 -45.91 -28.56 0.21
C ASN A 851 -46.54 -29.31 -0.99
N PRO A 852 -47.68 -28.84 -1.53
CA PRO A 852 -48.41 -29.53 -2.61
C PRO A 852 -47.88 -29.24 -4.02
N ASP A 853 -46.85 -28.39 -4.18
CA ASP A 853 -46.35 -27.95 -5.47
C ASP A 853 -45.19 -28.86 -5.98
N PRO A 854 -45.30 -29.48 -7.17
CA PRO A 854 -44.19 -30.21 -7.78
C PRO A 854 -43.04 -29.33 -8.28
N GLN A 855 -43.22 -28.00 -8.38
CA GLN A 855 -42.26 -27.09 -9.00
C GLN A 855 -40.92 -27.00 -8.23
N PRO A 856 -40.88 -26.87 -6.88
CA PRO A 856 -39.63 -26.99 -6.11
C PRO A 856 -38.90 -28.31 -6.32
N VAL A 857 -39.62 -29.44 -6.32
CA VAL A 857 -39.04 -30.78 -6.57
C VAL A 857 -38.42 -30.85 -7.97
N SER A 858 -39.13 -30.34 -8.99
CA SER A 858 -38.63 -30.32 -10.37
C SER A 858 -37.36 -29.48 -10.54
N LEU A 859 -37.27 -28.35 -9.82
CA LEU A 859 -36.12 -27.44 -9.89
C LEU A 859 -34.90 -28.04 -9.16
N LEU A 860 -35.09 -28.69 -8.01
CA LEU A 860 -34.02 -29.37 -7.28
C LEU A 860 -33.45 -30.56 -8.06
N LEU A 861 -34.30 -31.37 -8.70
CA LEU A 861 -33.87 -32.45 -9.57
C LEU A 861 -33.08 -31.94 -10.78
N ALA A 862 -33.50 -30.82 -11.38
CA ALA A 862 -32.75 -30.18 -12.48
C ALA A 862 -31.36 -29.67 -12.06
N HIS A 863 -31.16 -29.36 -10.77
CA HIS A 863 -29.87 -28.94 -10.20
C HIS A 863 -29.10 -30.09 -9.50
N GLY A 864 -29.52 -31.35 -9.72
CA GLY A 864 -28.76 -32.55 -9.33
C GLY A 864 -29.12 -33.19 -7.98
N ALA A 865 -30.20 -32.76 -7.31
CA ALA A 865 -30.64 -33.40 -6.07
C ALA A 865 -30.94 -34.90 -6.26
N ASN A 866 -30.52 -35.76 -5.32
CA ASN A 866 -30.73 -37.20 -5.41
C ASN A 866 -32.11 -37.60 -4.88
N ALA A 867 -32.98 -38.08 -5.78
CA ALA A 867 -34.31 -38.60 -5.44
C ALA A 867 -34.31 -39.85 -4.52
N ASN A 868 -33.14 -40.46 -4.30
CA ASN A 868 -32.97 -41.66 -3.48
C ASN A 868 -32.19 -41.40 -2.17
N ASP A 869 -31.99 -40.12 -1.79
CA ASP A 869 -31.48 -39.81 -0.45
C ASP A 869 -32.49 -40.27 0.61
N LYS A 870 -31.98 -40.77 1.74
CA LYS A 870 -32.74 -41.24 2.91
C LYS A 870 -32.53 -40.33 4.11
N ASP A 871 -33.51 -40.14 4.97
CA ASP A 871 -33.35 -39.43 6.25
C ASP A 871 -32.77 -40.37 7.34
N GLU A 872 -32.99 -40.08 8.62
CA GLU A 872 -32.48 -40.90 9.73
C GLU A 872 -33.42 -42.07 10.10
N ASP A 873 -34.69 -42.05 9.64
CA ASP A 873 -35.66 -43.13 9.84
C ASP A 873 -35.64 -44.16 8.69
N GLY A 874 -35.21 -43.76 7.48
CA GLY A 874 -34.47 -44.64 6.54
C GLY A 874 -35.12 -44.95 5.20
#